data_AF-A0A9D2RYL9-F1
#
_entry.id   AF-A0A9D2RYL9-F1
#
_cell.length_a   1.000
_cell.length_b   1.000
_cell.length_c   1.000
_cell.angle_alpha   90.00
_cell.angle_beta   90.00
_cell.angle_gamma   90.00
#
_symmetry.space_group_name_H-M   'P 1'
#
loop_
_entity.id
_entity.type
_entity.pdbx_description
1 polymer ?
#
loop_
_entity_poly.entity_id
_entity_poly.type
_entity_poly.pdbx_seq_one_letter_code
_entity_poly.pdbx_strand_id
1 'polypeptide(L)'
;MFYALAGSWEAVWEGASYPVTLPGTLDENNIGYADSGEDQRLPPGERKGGGAPIAGRFTRKHTYEGPVTFRRVVDWQPPQGRRVFFQVGRARHLRLLVDGQEVAPFEEPTISTPYVFEVTGLVKPGSQVELISDNSYPGWPHDAIVYSSAATDETQTNWNGVLGDLGLRDEAPVFLRSVRVYPGEETLSVQVEVSAAQAYRGTLSLASPALAAPVERAIALEPGEHLFQLEELPLAAGVRRWDEYEGNLYQLIAALSGSDEKTVRFGVRTFGAKEGRLALNGRAFFLRGEANCAEFPEEGHPPMTVEAWRKVLEMYKSYGVNVMRFHSHCPPEAAFAAADELGMMMQPELSHWNPHTAFLDQESLDYYTAELRQILRCLANHPSFVMLTFGNELWTDEEGIRRIHSLLDMARAQDSTRLYAWGSNVFYGTKGCDPESDFYTSTQYFTHMIRGTSALGENDPGRLPGFINNKYPAPGENYDASMAQLRQTYQKPVFSFEVGQFEILPDFDELQDFQGVSDPANYRIIQEKVRQQGLEPVWKRYVEATGELSRIGYRAEVEAAMNTDEMSGISLLQLQDFPGQGTALVGMMDSHLKPKPFAFARPEAFQAFFRDRLVLASLPRYTYQAGESFTGEFFLANYGKTELSAPLEYTLTGPGVSLAGSLPARPCPAGKRTPLGAVTFQLPALEQAQRLELRLAVGEVENTYPLWMYPPVEPRCPASVYETRSFDEKARQVLAQGGKVFLAPPADKEHMPQSIGTQFTTDFWSVGTFPAQEGSMGQLIDTQHPIFQSFPTEYHTNWQWWPMASQRAFVLPRTIQAIVTEMDCYAYLRPMAQLFEARCGGGVILVSSMGLQDLQQYPEARALLHSLYQYMDSESFAPQQELPPELFASLAP
;
A
#
# COMPACT_ATOMS: atom_id res chain seq x y z
N MET A 1 3.29 -28.59 28.94
CA MET A 1 3.75 -29.33 27.73
C MET A 1 2.67 -29.14 26.65
N PHE A 2 3.01 -29.07 25.36
CA PHE A 2 2.02 -28.94 24.28
C PHE A 2 1.87 -30.26 23.52
N TYR A 3 0.67 -30.83 23.53
CA TYR A 3 0.31 -32.01 22.76
C TYR A 3 -0.37 -31.58 21.46
N ALA A 4 0.39 -31.61 20.37
CA ALA A 4 -0.10 -31.19 19.06
C ALA A 4 -1.13 -32.17 18.50
N LEU A 5 -2.24 -31.63 18.02
CA LEU A 5 -3.33 -32.34 17.34
C LEU A 5 -3.35 -32.01 15.84
N ALA A 6 -2.23 -31.54 15.28
CA ALA A 6 -2.07 -31.42 13.84
C ALA A 6 -2.16 -32.80 13.13
N GLY A 7 -2.49 -32.78 11.84
CA GLY A 7 -2.60 -33.96 10.99
C GLY A 7 -4.04 -34.26 10.58
N SER A 8 -4.38 -35.54 10.49
CA SER A 8 -5.66 -35.99 9.93
C SER A 8 -6.83 -35.78 10.90
N TRP A 9 -7.89 -35.18 10.37
CA TRP A 9 -9.20 -34.97 10.99
C TRP A 9 -10.29 -35.39 10.01
N GLU A 10 -11.53 -35.47 10.48
CA GLU A 10 -12.71 -35.65 9.63
C GLU A 10 -13.56 -34.38 9.65
N ALA A 11 -13.85 -33.80 8.48
CA ALA A 11 -14.80 -32.70 8.32
C ALA A 11 -16.18 -33.26 7.96
N VAL A 12 -17.20 -32.88 8.72
CA VAL A 12 -18.61 -33.15 8.42
C VAL A 12 -19.20 -31.93 7.73
N TRP A 13 -19.42 -32.05 6.42
CA TRP A 13 -19.95 -31.00 5.55
C TRP A 13 -21.12 -31.56 4.74
N GLU A 14 -22.26 -30.84 4.72
CA GLU A 14 -23.52 -31.27 4.09
C GLU A 14 -23.98 -32.70 4.47
N GLY A 15 -23.70 -33.14 5.70
CA GLY A 15 -24.08 -34.47 6.18
C GLY A 15 -23.18 -35.61 5.68
N ALA A 16 -22.12 -35.30 4.92
CA ALA A 16 -21.10 -36.24 4.52
C ALA A 16 -19.78 -35.99 5.26
N SER A 17 -18.98 -37.05 5.42
CA SER A 17 -17.68 -37.01 6.11
C SER A 17 -16.54 -37.02 5.10
N TYR A 18 -15.60 -36.09 5.23
CA TYR A 18 -14.44 -35.93 4.37
C TYR A 18 -13.15 -35.96 5.19
N PRO A 19 -12.10 -36.68 4.74
CA PRO A 19 -10.79 -36.57 5.37
C PRO A 19 -10.19 -35.19 5.10
N VAL A 20 -9.66 -34.54 6.13
CA VAL A 20 -8.97 -33.26 6.01
C VAL A 20 -7.67 -33.26 6.81
N THR A 21 -6.77 -32.36 6.45
CA THR A 21 -5.57 -32.05 7.25
C THR A 21 -5.77 -30.72 7.95
N LEU A 22 -5.62 -30.71 9.28
CA LEU A 22 -5.64 -29.51 10.11
C LEU A 22 -4.31 -29.35 10.86
N PRO A 23 -3.84 -28.13 11.17
CA PRO A 23 -4.43 -26.83 10.80
C PRO A 23 -4.48 -26.63 9.27
N GLY A 24 -5.55 -25.99 8.79
CA GLY A 24 -5.88 -25.77 7.39
C GLY A 24 -7.35 -25.37 7.20
N THR A 25 -7.72 -25.09 5.96
CA THR A 25 -9.06 -24.67 5.53
C THR A 25 -9.76 -25.73 4.67
N LEU A 26 -11.06 -25.57 4.46
CA LEU A 26 -11.80 -26.40 3.49
C LEU A 26 -11.27 -26.23 2.07
N ASP A 27 -10.89 -25.02 1.68
CA ASP A 27 -10.35 -24.70 0.36
C ASP A 27 -9.07 -25.48 0.06
N GLU A 28 -8.12 -25.47 0.99
CA GLU A 28 -6.87 -26.24 0.89
C GLU A 28 -7.12 -27.76 0.83
N ASN A 29 -8.26 -28.22 1.37
CA ASN A 29 -8.68 -29.61 1.32
C ASN A 29 -9.64 -29.91 0.15
N ASN A 30 -9.87 -28.96 -0.76
CA ASN A 30 -10.76 -29.07 -1.92
C ASN A 30 -12.23 -29.40 -1.59
N ILE A 31 -12.75 -28.84 -0.49
CA ILE A 31 -14.12 -29.04 -0.02
C ILE A 31 -14.88 -27.71 -0.14
N GLY A 32 -16.05 -27.75 -0.77
CA GLY A 32 -16.89 -26.58 -1.00
C GLY A 32 -17.46 -26.55 -2.41
N TYR A 33 -18.24 -25.52 -2.70
CA TYR A 33 -18.79 -25.27 -4.03
C TYR A 33 -17.79 -24.50 -4.90
N ALA A 34 -17.95 -24.54 -6.23
CA ALA A 34 -17.20 -23.65 -7.10
C ALA A 34 -17.64 -22.19 -6.83
N ASP A 35 -16.68 -21.29 -6.61
CA ASP A 35 -16.96 -19.86 -6.54
C ASP A 35 -17.30 -19.38 -7.95
N SER A 36 -18.49 -18.79 -8.11
CA SER A 36 -18.93 -18.32 -9.42
C SER A 36 -19.83 -17.10 -9.28
N GLY A 37 -19.62 -16.13 -10.14
CA GLY A 37 -20.41 -14.91 -10.20
C GLY A 37 -21.43 -14.93 -11.33
N GLU A 38 -22.14 -13.82 -11.45
CA GLU A 38 -22.80 -13.47 -12.71
C GLU A 38 -21.76 -13.26 -13.82
N ASP A 39 -22.13 -13.52 -15.08
CA ASP A 39 -21.21 -13.30 -16.21
C ASP A 39 -20.90 -11.82 -16.43
N GLN A 40 -19.81 -11.34 -15.82
CA GLN A 40 -19.39 -9.95 -15.89
C GLN A 40 -18.86 -9.54 -17.28
N ARG A 41 -18.70 -10.49 -18.23
CA ARG A 41 -18.45 -10.18 -19.65
C ARG A 41 -19.71 -9.66 -20.35
N LEU A 42 -20.88 -9.89 -19.77
CA LEU A 42 -22.16 -9.40 -20.28
C LEU A 42 -22.49 -8.02 -19.66
N PRO A 43 -23.17 -7.13 -20.41
CA PRO A 43 -23.67 -5.86 -19.88
C PRO A 43 -24.54 -6.07 -18.64
N PRO A 44 -24.61 -5.11 -17.68
CA PRO A 44 -25.34 -5.26 -16.42
C PRO A 44 -26.80 -5.77 -16.53
N GLY A 45 -27.50 -5.47 -17.64
CA GLY A 45 -28.88 -5.93 -17.87
C GLY A 45 -29.02 -7.33 -18.51
N GLU A 46 -27.92 -7.96 -18.92
CA GLU A 46 -27.88 -9.29 -19.56
C GLU A 46 -27.11 -10.34 -18.75
N ARG A 47 -26.53 -9.93 -17.62
CA ARG A 47 -25.85 -10.80 -16.66
C ARG A 47 -26.84 -11.86 -16.17
N LYS A 48 -26.51 -13.14 -16.39
CA LYS A 48 -27.23 -14.29 -15.82
C LYS A 48 -26.40 -14.85 -14.68
N GLY A 49 -27.08 -15.25 -13.60
CA GLY A 49 -26.44 -15.79 -12.41
C GLY A 49 -25.92 -17.23 -12.58
N GLY A 50 -24.77 -17.49 -11.95
CA GLY A 50 -24.20 -18.81 -11.70
C GLY A 50 -23.35 -19.37 -12.85
N GLY A 51 -22.06 -19.63 -12.59
CA GLY A 51 -21.18 -20.41 -13.45
C GLY A 51 -20.26 -19.64 -14.39
N ALA A 52 -20.19 -18.32 -14.31
CA ALA A 52 -19.22 -17.52 -15.08
C ALA A 52 -18.03 -17.07 -14.21
N PRO A 53 -16.85 -16.85 -14.82
CA PRO A 53 -15.67 -16.41 -14.06
C PRO A 53 -15.83 -14.97 -13.55
N ILE A 54 -15.33 -14.70 -12.34
CA ILE A 54 -15.40 -13.38 -11.70
C ILE A 54 -14.29 -12.49 -12.28
N ALA A 55 -14.65 -11.32 -12.81
CA ALA A 55 -13.69 -10.43 -13.47
C ALA A 55 -13.09 -9.38 -12.52
N GLY A 56 -13.75 -9.12 -11.38
CA GLY A 56 -13.33 -8.07 -10.43
C GLY A 56 -12.35 -8.49 -9.34
N ARG A 57 -12.04 -9.80 -9.22
CA ARG A 57 -11.13 -10.38 -8.22
C ARG A 57 -10.61 -11.76 -8.64
N PHE A 58 -9.64 -12.29 -7.90
CA PHE A 58 -9.32 -13.71 -7.96
C PHE A 58 -10.52 -14.54 -7.45
N THR A 59 -10.79 -15.66 -8.13
CA THR A 59 -11.91 -16.55 -7.83
C THR A 59 -11.42 -17.69 -6.93
N ARG A 60 -12.16 -18.07 -5.90
CA ARG A 60 -11.76 -19.23 -5.07
C ARG A 60 -12.10 -20.54 -5.80
N LYS A 61 -11.23 -21.54 -5.75
CA LYS A 61 -11.53 -22.86 -6.34
C LYS A 61 -12.69 -23.56 -5.63
N HIS A 62 -12.76 -23.41 -4.31
CA HIS A 62 -13.79 -23.96 -3.44
C HIS A 62 -14.24 -22.88 -2.45
N THR A 63 -15.54 -22.74 -2.22
CA THR A 63 -16.09 -21.81 -1.24
C THR A 63 -17.26 -22.43 -0.50
N TYR A 64 -17.41 -22.07 0.77
CA TYR A 64 -18.53 -22.45 1.60
C TYR A 64 -18.70 -21.44 2.74
N GLU A 65 -19.94 -21.07 3.02
CA GLU A 65 -20.30 -20.27 4.19
C GLU A 65 -21.29 -21.03 5.06
N GLY A 66 -21.01 -21.08 6.37
CA GLY A 66 -21.82 -21.76 7.37
C GLY A 66 -21.00 -22.67 8.29
N PRO A 67 -21.67 -23.44 9.16
CA PRO A 67 -20.98 -24.28 10.13
C PRO A 67 -20.44 -25.57 9.52
N VAL A 68 -19.17 -25.88 9.82
CA VAL A 68 -18.54 -27.19 9.54
C VAL A 68 -17.97 -27.77 10.82
N THR A 69 -18.19 -29.08 11.02
CA THR A 69 -17.69 -29.80 12.20
C THR A 69 -16.44 -30.59 11.84
N PHE A 70 -15.30 -30.25 12.43
CA PHE A 70 -14.07 -31.02 12.36
C PHE A 70 -13.97 -31.91 13.59
N ARG A 71 -13.93 -33.23 13.41
CA ARG A 71 -13.90 -34.19 14.52
C ARG A 71 -12.70 -35.12 14.48
N ARG A 72 -12.17 -35.43 15.66
CA ARG A 72 -11.07 -36.37 15.86
C ARG A 72 -11.20 -37.06 17.21
N VAL A 73 -10.86 -38.34 17.24
CA VAL A 73 -10.69 -39.07 18.51
C VAL A 73 -9.29 -38.79 19.04
N VAL A 74 -9.23 -38.33 20.28
CA VAL A 74 -7.98 -37.99 20.96
C VAL A 74 -7.59 -39.13 21.88
N ASP A 75 -6.45 -39.76 21.59
CA ASP A 75 -5.84 -40.76 22.46
C ASP A 75 -4.70 -40.11 23.27
N TRP A 76 -5.07 -39.29 24.25
CA TRP A 76 -4.13 -38.60 25.12
C TRP A 76 -4.55 -38.77 26.58
N GLN A 77 -3.58 -39.12 27.42
CA GLN A 77 -3.79 -39.27 28.85
C GLN A 77 -3.49 -37.94 29.55
N PRO A 78 -4.52 -37.23 30.08
CA PRO A 78 -4.28 -35.98 30.79
C PRO A 78 -3.44 -36.23 32.07
N PRO A 79 -2.50 -35.33 32.38
CA PRO A 79 -1.71 -35.41 33.60
C PRO A 79 -2.59 -35.22 34.84
N GLN A 80 -2.37 -36.06 35.86
CA GLN A 80 -3.16 -36.02 37.09
C GLN A 80 -2.90 -34.72 37.88
N GLY A 81 -3.97 -34.10 38.40
CA GLY A 81 -3.87 -32.93 39.26
C GLY A 81 -3.45 -31.64 38.54
N ARG A 82 -3.54 -31.61 37.20
CA ARG A 82 -3.26 -30.43 36.37
C ARG A 82 -4.53 -29.95 35.69
N ARG A 83 -4.53 -28.67 35.31
CA ARG A 83 -5.59 -28.07 34.47
C ARG A 83 -5.23 -28.28 33.01
N VAL A 84 -6.21 -28.53 32.16
CA VAL A 84 -5.99 -28.84 30.75
C VAL A 84 -6.74 -27.85 29.89
N PHE A 85 -6.06 -27.30 28.88
CA PHE A 85 -6.62 -26.34 27.95
C PHE A 85 -6.50 -26.84 26.51
N PHE A 86 -7.58 -26.72 25.75
CA PHE A 86 -7.59 -26.89 24.30
C PHE A 86 -7.34 -25.53 23.65
N GLN A 87 -6.38 -25.46 22.72
CA GLN A 87 -5.97 -24.22 22.08
C GLN A 87 -6.04 -24.35 20.56
N VAL A 88 -6.62 -23.33 19.93
CA VAL A 88 -6.63 -23.13 18.47
C VAL A 88 -6.07 -21.75 18.15
N GLY A 89 -5.12 -21.67 17.22
CA GLY A 89 -4.42 -20.44 16.87
C GLY A 89 -5.35 -19.39 16.28
N ARG A 90 -6.11 -19.75 15.24
CA ARG A 90 -7.15 -18.90 14.63
C ARG A 90 -8.28 -19.73 14.03
N ALA A 91 -9.47 -19.15 14.04
CA ALA A 91 -10.67 -19.62 13.36
C ALA A 91 -11.57 -18.40 13.09
N ARG A 92 -12.66 -18.58 12.32
CA ARG A 92 -13.69 -17.54 12.17
C ARG A 92 -14.53 -17.44 13.43
N HIS A 93 -15.70 -18.05 13.52
CA HIS A 93 -16.37 -18.27 14.80
C HIS A 93 -16.23 -19.75 15.18
N LEU A 94 -15.77 -20.07 16.38
CA LEU A 94 -15.41 -21.44 16.77
C LEU A 94 -16.09 -21.87 18.07
N ARG A 95 -16.67 -23.08 18.05
CA ARG A 95 -17.17 -23.79 19.23
C ARG A 95 -16.47 -25.13 19.39
N LEU A 96 -16.31 -25.56 20.64
CA LEU A 96 -15.67 -26.84 20.99
C LEU A 96 -16.67 -27.74 21.72
N LEU A 97 -16.81 -28.98 21.26
CA LEU A 97 -17.49 -30.05 21.97
C LEU A 97 -16.51 -31.18 22.31
N VAL A 98 -16.66 -31.75 23.50
CA VAL A 98 -15.93 -32.95 23.95
C VAL A 98 -16.96 -34.01 24.35
N ASP A 99 -16.94 -35.16 23.68
CA ASP A 99 -17.91 -36.25 23.88
C ASP A 99 -19.38 -35.76 23.83
N GLY A 100 -19.66 -34.83 22.91
CA GLY A 100 -20.98 -34.21 22.71
C GLY A 100 -21.34 -33.08 23.70
N GLN A 101 -20.47 -32.77 24.67
CA GLN A 101 -20.65 -31.67 25.61
C GLN A 101 -19.95 -30.41 25.10
N GLU A 102 -20.69 -29.31 24.90
CA GLU A 102 -20.14 -28.01 24.53
C GLU A 102 -19.35 -27.38 25.69
N VAL A 103 -18.19 -26.82 25.36
CA VAL A 103 -17.24 -26.21 26.29
C VAL A 103 -17.22 -24.70 26.05
N ALA A 104 -17.49 -23.93 27.10
CA ALA A 104 -17.42 -22.47 27.02
C ALA A 104 -15.96 -22.00 26.81
N PRO A 105 -15.73 -20.93 26.02
CA PRO A 105 -14.42 -20.31 25.91
C PRO A 105 -13.89 -19.86 27.27
N PHE A 106 -12.61 -20.13 27.53
CA PHE A 106 -11.89 -19.62 28.70
C PHE A 106 -11.43 -18.17 28.50
N GLU A 107 -11.04 -17.83 27.27
CA GLU A 107 -10.79 -16.46 26.81
C GLU A 107 -11.95 -15.98 25.93
N GLU A 108 -12.25 -14.68 25.97
CA GLU A 108 -13.28 -14.08 25.12
C GLU A 108 -12.91 -14.26 23.64
N PRO A 109 -13.78 -14.85 22.80
CA PRO A 109 -13.45 -15.22 21.43
C PRO A 109 -13.47 -14.02 20.47
N THR A 110 -12.52 -13.98 19.53
CA THR A 110 -12.45 -13.00 18.42
C THR A 110 -11.77 -13.66 17.21
N ILE A 111 -11.93 -13.14 16.00
CA ILE A 111 -11.22 -13.67 14.82
C ILE A 111 -9.70 -13.38 14.85
N SER A 112 -9.30 -12.39 15.64
CA SER A 112 -7.95 -11.82 15.65
C SER A 112 -7.02 -12.48 16.68
N THR A 113 -7.55 -13.29 17.60
CA THR A 113 -6.79 -13.90 18.71
C THR A 113 -7.05 -15.40 18.86
N PRO A 114 -6.14 -16.14 19.53
CA PRO A 114 -6.34 -17.57 19.77
C PRO A 114 -7.59 -17.90 20.57
N TYR A 115 -8.19 -19.05 20.25
CA TYR A 115 -9.26 -19.65 21.03
C TYR A 115 -8.68 -20.57 22.09
N VAL A 116 -9.14 -20.42 23.33
CA VAL A 116 -8.71 -21.23 24.46
C VAL A 116 -9.94 -21.73 25.20
N PHE A 117 -10.00 -23.03 25.46
CA PHE A 117 -11.07 -23.68 26.22
C PHE A 117 -10.47 -24.48 27.37
N GLU A 118 -11.03 -24.37 28.57
CA GLU A 118 -10.62 -25.23 29.66
C GLU A 118 -11.38 -26.57 29.60
N VAL A 119 -10.64 -27.66 29.41
CA VAL A 119 -11.18 -29.03 29.24
C VAL A 119 -10.76 -29.95 30.39
N THR A 120 -10.38 -29.37 31.53
CA THR A 120 -9.98 -30.10 32.74
C THR A 120 -11.03 -31.14 33.14
N GLY A 121 -10.65 -32.42 33.10
CA GLY A 121 -11.53 -33.54 33.45
C GLY A 121 -12.53 -33.99 32.36
N LEU A 122 -12.59 -33.28 31.23
CA LEU A 122 -13.46 -33.60 30.11
C LEU A 122 -12.77 -34.55 29.11
N VAL A 123 -11.56 -34.21 28.66
CA VAL A 123 -10.82 -35.03 27.69
C VAL A 123 -10.14 -36.22 28.38
N LYS A 124 -10.36 -37.42 27.85
CA LYS A 124 -9.76 -38.70 28.29
C LYS A 124 -9.26 -39.49 27.07
N PRO A 125 -8.43 -40.54 27.24
CA PRO A 125 -8.09 -41.43 26.14
C PRO A 125 -9.34 -41.98 25.46
N GLY A 126 -9.46 -41.75 24.16
CA GLY A 126 -10.61 -42.15 23.35
C GLY A 126 -11.75 -41.12 23.29
N SER A 127 -11.61 -39.95 23.94
CA SER A 127 -12.61 -38.88 23.82
C SER A 127 -12.69 -38.36 22.39
N GLN A 128 -13.90 -38.08 21.95
CA GLN A 128 -14.18 -37.40 20.69
C GLN A 128 -14.14 -35.89 20.92
N VAL A 129 -13.32 -35.20 20.13
CA VAL A 129 -13.28 -33.74 20.06
C VAL A 129 -13.93 -33.29 18.77
N GLU A 130 -14.81 -32.30 18.84
CA GLU A 130 -15.47 -31.67 17.69
C GLU A 130 -15.28 -30.16 17.75
N LEU A 131 -14.73 -29.61 16.66
CA LEU A 131 -14.53 -28.18 16.43
C LEU A 131 -15.56 -27.71 15.40
N ILE A 132 -16.50 -26.87 15.82
CA ILE A 132 -17.52 -26.32 14.92
C ILE A 132 -17.07 -24.92 14.50
N SER A 133 -16.50 -24.84 13.29
CA SER A 133 -16.06 -23.58 12.68
C SER A 133 -17.17 -23.03 11.80
N ASP A 134 -17.55 -21.78 12.04
CA ASP A 134 -18.64 -21.08 11.38
C ASP A 134 -18.15 -19.73 10.87
N ASN A 135 -18.10 -19.57 9.56
CA ASN A 135 -17.71 -18.33 8.89
C ASN A 135 -18.91 -17.47 8.48
N SER A 136 -20.12 -17.78 8.98
CA SER A 136 -21.29 -16.88 8.94
C SER A 136 -21.39 -15.95 10.17
N TYR A 137 -20.44 -16.07 11.11
CA TYR A 137 -20.28 -15.19 12.27
C TYR A 137 -21.54 -15.05 13.15
N PRO A 138 -22.12 -16.15 13.66
CA PRO A 138 -23.37 -16.10 14.42
C PRO A 138 -23.24 -15.22 15.69
N GLY A 139 -24.05 -14.15 15.75
CA GLY A 139 -24.08 -13.21 16.86
C GLY A 139 -22.98 -12.16 16.85
N TRP A 140 -22.25 -12.04 15.74
CA TRP A 140 -21.21 -11.03 15.47
C TRP A 140 -21.57 -10.24 14.20
N PRO A 141 -21.03 -9.01 14.02
CA PRO A 141 -21.42 -8.11 12.94
C PRO A 141 -20.91 -8.59 11.56
N HIS A 142 -21.57 -9.60 11.01
CA HIS A 142 -21.20 -10.29 9.76
C HIS A 142 -20.76 -9.33 8.66
N ASP A 143 -21.65 -8.42 8.24
CA ASP A 143 -21.41 -7.54 7.09
C ASP A 143 -20.18 -6.65 7.28
N ALA A 144 -19.95 -6.15 8.50
CA ALA A 144 -18.78 -5.32 8.79
C ALA A 144 -17.47 -6.13 8.76
N ILE A 145 -17.52 -7.40 9.17
CA ILE A 145 -16.36 -8.30 9.15
C ILE A 145 -16.04 -8.73 7.71
N VAL A 146 -17.03 -9.18 6.93
CA VAL A 146 -16.80 -9.68 5.56
C VAL A 146 -16.50 -8.56 4.56
N TYR A 147 -16.86 -7.31 4.86
CA TYR A 147 -16.44 -6.17 4.06
C TYR A 147 -14.96 -5.82 4.29
N SER A 148 -14.41 -6.14 5.46
CA SER A 148 -13.01 -5.86 5.79
C SER A 148 -12.03 -6.84 5.13
N SER A 149 -10.76 -6.45 5.01
CA SER A 149 -9.69 -7.36 4.56
C SER A 149 -9.46 -8.54 5.50
N ALA A 150 -10.05 -8.55 6.70
CA ALA A 150 -10.01 -9.73 7.56
C ALA A 150 -10.75 -10.92 6.96
N ALA A 151 -11.78 -10.71 6.12
CA ALA A 151 -12.63 -11.78 5.61
C ALA A 151 -13.22 -11.57 4.21
N THR A 152 -12.97 -10.45 3.53
CA THR A 152 -13.46 -10.22 2.17
C THR A 152 -12.89 -11.21 1.17
N ASP A 153 -13.74 -11.73 0.28
CA ASP A 153 -13.31 -12.56 -0.85
C ASP A 153 -12.45 -11.80 -1.86
N GLU A 154 -12.36 -10.49 -1.75
CA GLU A 154 -11.47 -9.67 -2.58
C GLU A 154 -9.98 -9.86 -2.27
N THR A 155 -9.62 -10.26 -1.05
CA THR A 155 -8.22 -10.51 -0.65
C THR A 155 -8.06 -11.77 0.20
N GLN A 156 -8.30 -11.67 1.51
CA GLN A 156 -8.05 -12.76 2.47
C GLN A 156 -9.03 -13.91 2.34
N THR A 157 -10.18 -13.74 1.70
CA THR A 157 -11.27 -14.72 1.64
C THR A 157 -12.02 -14.97 2.95
N ASN A 158 -13.29 -15.34 2.84
CA ASN A 158 -14.08 -15.81 3.99
C ASN A 158 -13.87 -17.33 4.20
N TRP A 159 -12.63 -17.76 4.42
CA TRP A 159 -12.28 -19.18 4.61
C TRP A 159 -12.98 -19.82 5.82
N ASN A 160 -13.19 -21.15 5.77
CA ASN A 160 -13.68 -21.96 6.90
C ASN A 160 -12.62 -23.01 7.27
N GLY A 161 -12.24 -23.09 8.55
CA GLY A 161 -11.17 -23.96 9.00
C GLY A 161 -10.60 -23.56 10.36
N VAL A 162 -9.46 -24.16 10.70
CA VAL A 162 -8.68 -23.80 11.90
C VAL A 162 -7.21 -23.69 11.55
N LEU A 163 -6.56 -22.61 11.96
CA LEU A 163 -5.21 -22.24 11.57
C LEU A 163 -4.28 -22.10 12.79
N GLY A 164 -2.97 -22.19 12.57
CA GLY A 164 -1.95 -22.00 13.61
C GLY A 164 -1.90 -23.15 14.62
N ASP A 165 -1.71 -22.83 15.91
CA ASP A 165 -1.67 -23.86 16.95
C ASP A 165 -2.95 -24.69 16.97
N LEU A 166 -2.83 -26.00 17.17
CA LEU A 166 -3.98 -26.89 17.34
C LEU A 166 -3.58 -28.01 18.29
N GLY A 167 -4.06 -27.98 19.53
CA GLY A 167 -3.65 -28.98 20.51
C GLY A 167 -4.10 -28.73 21.94
N LEU A 168 -3.54 -29.54 22.84
CA LEU A 168 -3.79 -29.51 24.27
C LEU A 168 -2.54 -29.04 25.01
N ARG A 169 -2.72 -28.20 26.03
CA ARG A 169 -1.67 -27.86 27.00
C ARG A 169 -2.15 -28.05 28.42
N ASP A 170 -1.20 -28.33 29.32
CA ASP A 170 -1.44 -28.53 30.73
C ASP A 170 -0.78 -27.45 31.60
N GLU A 171 -1.51 -26.97 32.60
CA GLU A 171 -1.07 -25.96 33.55
C GLU A 171 -1.17 -26.47 34.99
N ALA A 172 -0.37 -25.89 35.89
CA ALA A 172 -0.51 -26.17 37.31
C ALA A 172 -1.89 -25.70 37.84
N PRO A 173 -2.40 -26.24 38.96
CA PRO A 173 -3.64 -25.74 39.58
C PRO A 173 -3.62 -24.24 39.86
N VAL A 174 -2.43 -23.69 40.12
CA VAL A 174 -2.18 -22.27 40.30
C VAL A 174 -1.07 -21.89 39.34
N PHE A 175 -1.39 -21.11 38.31
CA PHE A 175 -0.46 -20.83 37.22
C PHE A 175 -0.51 -19.36 36.79
N LEU A 176 0.57 -18.92 36.15
CA LEU A 176 0.71 -17.58 35.58
C LEU A 176 -0.10 -17.55 34.28
N ARG A 177 -1.33 -17.06 34.33
CA ARG A 177 -2.21 -16.94 33.16
C ARG A 177 -1.59 -16.04 32.10
N SER A 178 -1.13 -14.86 32.50
CA SER A 178 -0.44 -13.93 31.60
C SER A 178 0.64 -13.13 32.34
N VAL A 179 1.65 -12.70 31.59
CA VAL A 179 2.71 -11.79 32.03
C VAL A 179 2.86 -10.75 30.93
N ARG A 180 2.55 -9.49 31.22
CA ARG A 180 2.62 -8.39 30.26
C ARG A 180 3.60 -7.33 30.75
N VAL A 181 4.51 -6.94 29.88
CA VAL A 181 5.66 -6.09 30.17
C VAL A 181 5.53 -4.79 29.39
N TYR A 182 5.55 -3.67 30.11
CA TYR A 182 5.34 -2.32 29.58
C TYR A 182 6.58 -1.46 29.88
N PRO A 183 7.51 -1.33 28.92
CA PRO A 183 8.70 -0.50 29.08
C PRO A 183 8.37 0.99 29.05
N GLY A 184 8.94 1.75 29.97
CA GLY A 184 8.99 3.20 29.95
C GLY A 184 10.38 3.71 29.53
N GLU A 185 10.64 4.98 29.85
CA GLU A 185 11.96 5.57 29.62
C GLU A 185 13.00 4.94 30.54
N GLU A 186 12.91 5.11 31.86
CA GLU A 186 13.92 4.58 32.80
C GLU A 186 13.45 3.35 33.60
N THR A 187 12.17 2.99 33.46
CA THR A 187 11.52 1.96 34.27
C THR A 187 10.73 0.98 33.40
N LEU A 188 10.33 -0.12 34.04
CA LEU A 188 9.49 -1.17 33.49
C LEU A 188 8.27 -1.35 34.42
N SER A 189 7.09 -1.48 33.83
CA SER A 189 5.90 -1.94 34.55
C SER A 189 5.55 -3.36 34.09
N VAL A 190 5.17 -4.23 35.02
CA VAL A 190 4.81 -5.63 34.73
C VAL A 190 3.45 -5.94 35.35
N GLN A 191 2.54 -6.43 34.51
CA GLN A 191 1.26 -7.00 34.93
C GLN A 191 1.36 -8.52 34.92
N VAL A 192 0.99 -9.15 36.04
CA VAL A 192 0.95 -10.61 36.16
C VAL A 192 -0.47 -11.03 36.55
N GLU A 193 -1.10 -11.82 35.70
CA GLU A 193 -2.38 -12.48 36.01
C GLU A 193 -2.12 -13.90 36.47
N VAL A 194 -2.67 -14.27 37.63
CA VAL A 194 -2.58 -15.60 38.22
C VAL A 194 -3.97 -16.21 38.27
N SER A 195 -4.12 -17.40 37.70
CA SER A 195 -5.34 -18.20 37.79
C SER A 195 -5.14 -19.31 38.82
N ALA A 196 -5.95 -19.31 39.86
CA ALA A 196 -5.82 -20.21 41.00
C ALA A 196 -7.08 -21.08 41.16
N ALA A 197 -6.97 -22.39 40.92
CA ALA A 197 -8.05 -23.35 41.20
C ALA A 197 -8.11 -23.77 42.69
N GLN A 198 -7.07 -23.46 43.47
CA GLN A 198 -6.96 -23.73 44.90
C GLN A 198 -6.19 -22.61 45.58
N ALA A 199 -6.28 -22.52 46.92
CA ALA A 199 -5.50 -21.54 47.67
C ALA A 199 -3.98 -21.76 47.50
N TYR A 200 -3.24 -20.66 47.42
CA TYR A 200 -1.79 -20.66 47.24
C TYR A 200 -1.11 -19.68 48.20
N ARG A 201 0.04 -20.08 48.75
CA ARG A 201 0.90 -19.20 49.54
C ARG A 201 2.34 -19.44 49.13
N GLY A 202 3.00 -18.39 48.67
CA GLY A 202 4.37 -18.46 48.19
C GLY A 202 4.89 -17.10 47.74
N THR A 203 5.88 -17.12 46.85
CA THR A 203 6.51 -15.92 46.30
C THR A 203 6.26 -15.83 44.80
N LEU A 204 5.86 -14.65 44.32
CA LEU A 204 5.96 -14.24 42.93
C LEU A 204 7.31 -13.57 42.73
N SER A 205 8.11 -14.07 41.79
CA SER A 205 9.41 -13.51 41.44
C SER A 205 9.47 -13.10 39.96
N LEU A 206 10.16 -12.01 39.67
CA LEU A 206 10.43 -11.53 38.31
C LEU A 206 11.94 -11.37 38.12
N ALA A 207 12.48 -11.91 37.04
CA ALA A 207 13.89 -11.77 36.69
C ALA A 207 14.05 -11.49 35.19
N SER A 208 14.93 -10.54 34.85
CA SER A 208 15.30 -10.23 33.47
C SER A 208 16.67 -9.55 33.44
N PRO A 209 17.50 -9.79 32.41
CA PRO A 209 18.72 -8.99 32.18
C PRO A 209 18.45 -7.50 31.94
N ALA A 210 17.22 -7.12 31.57
CA ALA A 210 16.83 -5.72 31.39
C ALA A 210 16.43 -5.02 32.71
N LEU A 211 16.24 -5.77 33.80
CA LEU A 211 15.94 -5.22 35.12
C LEU A 211 17.22 -4.96 35.91
N ALA A 212 17.27 -3.87 36.66
CA ALA A 212 18.39 -3.54 37.53
C ALA A 212 18.62 -4.59 38.63
N ALA A 213 17.54 -5.22 39.10
CA ALA A 213 17.55 -6.29 40.09
C ALA A 213 16.31 -7.18 39.93
N PRO A 214 16.35 -8.46 40.34
CA PRO A 214 15.16 -9.29 40.43
C PRO A 214 14.18 -8.75 41.48
N VAL A 215 12.89 -9.02 41.27
CA VAL A 215 11.81 -8.61 42.17
C VAL A 215 11.23 -9.86 42.81
N GLU A 216 10.99 -9.82 44.12
CA GLU A 216 10.30 -10.89 44.85
C GLU A 216 9.19 -10.31 45.70
N ARG A 217 8.00 -10.94 45.66
CA ARG A 217 6.82 -10.53 46.42
C ARG A 217 6.14 -11.75 47.03
N ALA A 218 6.03 -11.80 48.34
CA ALA A 218 5.21 -12.80 49.01
C ALA A 218 3.72 -12.55 48.68
N ILE A 219 3.00 -13.60 48.28
CA ILE A 219 1.59 -13.55 47.93
C ILE A 219 0.82 -14.69 48.60
N ALA A 220 -0.46 -14.43 48.89
CA ALA A 220 -1.43 -15.42 49.34
C ALA A 220 -2.70 -15.21 48.52
N LEU A 221 -3.17 -16.29 47.89
CA LEU A 221 -4.29 -16.27 46.95
C LEU A 221 -5.37 -17.23 47.43
N GLU A 222 -6.62 -16.79 47.33
CA GLU A 222 -7.78 -17.68 47.33
C GLU A 222 -8.07 -18.18 45.91
N PRO A 223 -8.90 -19.22 45.71
CA PRO A 223 -9.30 -19.63 44.37
C PRO A 223 -9.94 -18.47 43.58
N GLY A 224 -9.55 -18.30 42.31
CA GLY A 224 -10.01 -17.23 41.43
C GLY A 224 -8.89 -16.66 40.54
N GLU A 225 -9.23 -15.57 39.84
CA GLU A 225 -8.30 -14.80 39.02
C GLU A 225 -7.75 -13.60 39.81
N HIS A 226 -6.43 -13.38 39.76
CA HIS A 226 -5.75 -12.32 40.51
C HIS A 226 -4.83 -11.53 39.60
N LEU A 227 -4.87 -10.19 39.68
CA LEU A 227 -3.99 -9.30 38.93
C LEU A 227 -2.99 -8.63 39.88
N PHE A 228 -1.70 -8.75 39.56
CA PHE A 228 -0.62 -8.03 40.21
C PHE A 228 -0.05 -6.98 39.26
N GLN A 229 -0.07 -5.73 39.70
CA GLN A 229 0.62 -4.62 39.05
C GLN A 229 1.91 -4.32 39.82
N LEU A 230 3.04 -4.40 39.12
CA LEU A 230 4.36 -4.01 39.62
C LEU A 230 4.86 -2.87 38.75
N GLU A 231 4.94 -1.68 39.33
CA GLU A 231 5.27 -0.45 38.61
C GLU A 231 6.65 0.05 38.97
N GLU A 232 7.20 0.93 38.13
CA GLU A 232 8.46 1.65 38.37
C GLU A 232 9.67 0.73 38.64
N LEU A 233 9.72 -0.47 38.05
CA LEU A 233 10.86 -1.36 38.19
C LEU A 233 12.06 -0.77 37.43
N PRO A 234 13.20 -0.46 38.07
CA PRO A 234 14.30 0.20 37.39
C PRO A 234 14.92 -0.68 36.31
N LEU A 235 15.23 -0.09 35.15
CA LEU A 235 15.96 -0.78 34.09
C LEU A 235 17.45 -0.93 34.44
N ALA A 236 18.08 -1.99 33.91
CA ALA A 236 19.50 -2.22 34.05
C ALA A 236 20.32 -1.12 33.35
N ALA A 237 21.46 -0.74 33.96
CA ALA A 237 22.38 0.20 33.34
C ALA A 237 22.89 -0.35 31.99
N GLY A 238 22.80 0.46 30.93
CA GLY A 238 23.25 0.07 29.60
C GLY A 238 22.30 -0.86 28.82
N VAL A 239 21.04 -0.97 29.24
CA VAL A 239 20.01 -1.68 28.46
C VAL A 239 19.95 -1.11 27.04
N ARG A 240 20.12 -1.99 26.04
CA ARG A 240 19.94 -1.63 24.63
C ARG A 240 18.46 -1.52 24.32
N ARG A 241 18.06 -0.43 23.66
CA ARG A 241 16.69 -0.19 23.23
C ARG A 241 16.35 -0.99 21.98
N TRP A 242 15.10 -1.39 21.84
CA TRP A 242 14.54 -1.80 20.56
C TRP A 242 14.33 -0.56 19.69
N ASP A 243 14.79 -0.60 18.44
CA ASP A 243 14.76 0.53 17.50
C ASP A 243 14.53 0.02 16.07
N GLU A 244 14.30 0.95 15.15
CA GLU A 244 14.11 0.68 13.73
C GLU A 244 15.26 -0.16 13.15
N TYR A 245 14.91 -1.27 12.52
CA TYR A 245 15.82 -2.27 11.96
C TYR A 245 16.79 -2.93 12.94
N GLU A 246 16.51 -2.86 14.24
CA GLU A 246 17.24 -3.56 15.31
C GLU A 246 16.32 -4.50 16.11
N GLY A 247 16.78 -5.73 16.34
CA GLY A 247 16.06 -6.77 17.11
C GLY A 247 16.51 -6.92 18.56
N ASN A 248 16.72 -5.81 19.29
CA ASN A 248 17.18 -5.87 20.68
C ASN A 248 16.05 -6.35 21.61
N LEU A 249 16.00 -7.65 21.87
CA LEU A 249 14.98 -8.32 22.68
C LEU A 249 15.55 -8.92 23.97
N TYR A 250 14.72 -8.95 25.01
CA TYR A 250 14.99 -9.52 26.32
C TYR A 250 13.93 -10.54 26.69
N GLN A 251 14.26 -11.37 27.68
CA GLN A 251 13.31 -12.28 28.32
C GLN A 251 13.04 -11.82 29.74
N LEU A 252 11.78 -11.87 30.14
CA LEU A 252 11.37 -11.75 31.54
C LEU A 252 10.80 -13.09 31.99
N ILE A 253 11.38 -13.63 33.07
CA ILE A 253 10.94 -14.85 33.71
C ILE A 253 10.13 -14.45 34.94
N ALA A 254 8.85 -14.83 34.95
CA ALA A 254 8.00 -14.74 36.13
C ALA A 254 7.83 -16.14 36.72
N ALA A 255 7.98 -16.30 38.03
CA ALA A 255 7.83 -17.59 38.70
C ALA A 255 7.01 -17.50 39.99
N LEU A 256 6.09 -18.44 40.15
CA LEU A 256 5.39 -18.75 41.39
C LEU A 256 6.13 -19.90 42.09
N SER A 257 6.73 -19.61 43.24
CA SER A 257 7.54 -20.57 44.00
C SER A 257 6.86 -21.95 44.15
N GLY A 258 7.43 -22.98 43.52
CA GLY A 258 6.94 -24.35 43.61
C GLY A 258 5.65 -24.66 42.86
N SER A 259 5.15 -23.75 42.01
CA SER A 259 3.91 -23.94 41.24
C SER A 259 4.12 -23.83 39.73
N ASP A 260 4.58 -22.68 39.25
CA ASP A 260 4.61 -22.38 37.81
C ASP A 260 5.68 -21.34 37.45
N GLU A 261 6.16 -21.38 36.22
CA GLU A 261 7.11 -20.43 35.65
C GLU A 261 6.71 -20.10 34.21
N LYS A 262 6.68 -18.81 33.88
CA LYS A 262 6.38 -18.31 32.53
C LYS A 262 7.44 -17.32 32.08
N THR A 263 7.97 -17.55 30.88
CA THR A 263 8.92 -16.65 30.22
C THR A 263 8.23 -15.91 29.09
N VAL A 264 8.39 -14.59 29.04
CA VAL A 264 7.90 -13.74 27.95
C VAL A 264 9.05 -12.95 27.33
N ARG A 265 8.96 -12.72 26.02
CA ARG A 265 9.93 -11.92 25.25
C ARG A 265 9.40 -10.50 25.08
N PHE A 266 10.26 -9.49 25.22
CA PHE A 266 9.90 -8.08 25.04
C PHE A 266 11.11 -7.25 24.57
N GLY A 267 10.87 -6.04 24.09
CA GLY A 267 11.92 -5.06 23.77
C GLY A 267 11.71 -3.76 24.52
N VAL A 268 12.79 -3.10 24.94
CA VAL A 268 12.71 -1.83 25.69
C VAL A 268 12.68 -0.66 24.71
N ARG A 269 11.58 0.07 24.61
CA ARG A 269 11.46 1.26 23.75
C ARG A 269 10.54 2.30 24.37
N THR A 270 10.61 3.54 23.91
CA THR A 270 9.49 4.49 24.01
C THR A 270 8.96 4.82 22.61
N PHE A 271 7.63 4.88 22.44
CA PHE A 271 6.98 5.28 21.19
C PHE A 271 5.93 6.32 21.50
N GLY A 272 5.88 7.40 20.73
CA GLY A 272 4.94 8.48 20.98
C GLY A 272 5.11 9.66 20.03
N ALA A 273 4.91 10.86 20.55
CA ALA A 273 5.01 12.09 19.80
C ALA A 273 6.11 13.01 20.34
N LYS A 274 6.79 13.72 19.45
CA LYS A 274 7.73 14.81 19.76
C LYS A 274 7.51 15.94 18.78
N GLU A 275 7.20 17.14 19.29
CA GLU A 275 6.99 18.33 18.45
C GLU A 275 5.97 18.09 17.32
N GLY A 276 4.87 17.40 17.63
CA GLY A 276 3.83 17.08 16.64
C GLY A 276 4.22 16.04 15.58
N ARG A 277 5.33 15.31 15.75
CA ARG A 277 5.75 14.19 14.89
C ARG A 277 5.86 12.88 15.65
N LEU A 278 5.72 11.75 14.95
CA LEU A 278 5.99 10.43 15.53
C LEU A 278 7.45 10.32 15.99
N ALA A 279 7.66 9.66 17.13
CA ALA A 279 8.97 9.48 17.73
C ALA A 279 9.16 8.07 18.32
N LEU A 280 10.36 7.52 18.10
CA LEU A 280 10.85 6.27 18.67
C LEU A 280 12.10 6.59 19.50
N ASN A 281 12.12 6.18 20.78
CA ASN A 281 13.22 6.48 21.71
C ASN A 281 13.57 7.98 21.78
N GLY A 282 12.55 8.85 21.71
CA GLY A 282 12.72 10.32 21.74
C GLY A 282 13.28 10.94 20.46
N ARG A 283 13.51 10.14 19.41
CA ARG A 283 13.95 10.57 18.07
C ARG A 283 12.77 10.59 17.11
N ALA A 284 12.53 11.73 16.45
CA ALA A 284 11.57 11.78 15.36
C ALA A 284 12.08 10.95 14.17
N PHE A 285 11.23 10.12 13.59
CA PHE A 285 11.53 9.33 12.41
C PHE A 285 10.52 9.64 11.31
N PHE A 286 10.87 9.32 10.06
CA PHE A 286 9.94 9.40 8.94
C PHE A 286 9.24 8.05 8.79
N LEU A 287 7.93 8.04 8.99
CA LEU A 287 7.08 6.88 8.78
C LEU A 287 7.07 6.54 7.29
N ARG A 288 7.58 5.34 6.98
CA ARG A 288 7.59 4.72 5.67
C ARG A 288 6.67 3.51 5.77
N GLY A 289 5.38 3.82 5.74
CA GLY A 289 4.30 2.87 5.93
C GLY A 289 3.90 2.18 4.65
N GLU A 290 3.50 0.92 4.75
CA GLU A 290 2.88 0.14 3.68
C GLU A 290 1.62 -0.52 4.23
N ALA A 291 0.52 -0.46 3.48
CA ALA A 291 -0.71 -1.18 3.80
C ALA A 291 -0.66 -2.61 3.24
N ASN A 292 -0.80 -3.60 4.11
CA ASN A 292 -1.04 -4.99 3.74
C ASN A 292 -2.54 -5.30 3.87
N CYS A 293 -3.21 -5.67 2.79
CA CYS A 293 -4.64 -5.99 2.78
C CYS A 293 -4.90 -7.51 2.77
N ALA A 294 -3.94 -8.29 3.28
CA ALA A 294 -4.00 -9.74 3.43
C ALA A 294 -4.15 -10.52 2.11
N GLU A 295 -3.40 -10.11 1.08
CA GLU A 295 -3.31 -10.75 -0.21
C GLU A 295 -2.37 -11.97 -0.16
N PHE A 296 -2.95 -13.16 -0.04
CA PHE A 296 -2.23 -14.44 -0.04
C PHE A 296 -2.91 -15.43 -0.99
N PRO A 297 -2.67 -15.33 -2.31
CA PRO A 297 -3.43 -16.06 -3.33
C PRO A 297 -3.37 -17.60 -3.20
N GLU A 298 -2.27 -18.12 -2.65
CA GLU A 298 -2.01 -19.55 -2.59
C GLU A 298 -2.79 -20.22 -1.44
N GLU A 299 -2.75 -19.66 -0.25
CA GLU A 299 -3.45 -20.21 0.92
C GLU A 299 -4.83 -19.60 1.14
N GLY A 300 -5.09 -18.39 0.63
CA GLY A 300 -6.32 -17.64 0.93
C GLY A 300 -6.43 -17.27 2.41
N HIS A 301 -5.31 -17.09 3.11
CA HIS A 301 -5.23 -16.58 4.48
C HIS A 301 -3.78 -16.16 4.81
N PRO A 302 -3.54 -15.31 5.84
CA PRO A 302 -2.18 -14.95 6.24
C PRO A 302 -1.35 -16.14 6.73
N PRO A 303 -0.01 -16.11 6.56
CA PRO A 303 0.88 -17.13 7.11
C PRO A 303 0.76 -17.23 8.63
N MET A 304 1.00 -18.42 9.18
CA MET A 304 0.89 -18.65 10.64
C MET A 304 2.25 -18.87 11.34
N THR A 305 3.37 -18.71 10.63
CA THR A 305 4.73 -18.97 11.16
C THR A 305 5.63 -17.74 11.11
N VAL A 306 6.57 -17.64 12.05
CA VAL A 306 7.51 -16.52 12.15
C VAL A 306 8.40 -16.46 10.92
N GLU A 307 8.82 -17.60 10.39
CA GLU A 307 9.70 -17.71 9.24
C GLU A 307 9.03 -17.21 7.95
N ALA A 308 7.74 -17.51 7.76
CA ALA A 308 6.99 -17.02 6.60
C ALA A 308 6.81 -15.50 6.69
N TRP A 309 6.40 -14.99 7.85
CA TRP A 309 6.27 -13.54 8.07
C TRP A 309 7.60 -12.80 7.98
N ARG A 310 8.71 -13.42 8.40
CA ARG A 310 10.04 -12.82 8.22
C ARG A 310 10.31 -12.56 6.75
N LYS A 311 10.00 -13.50 5.84
CA LYS A 311 10.19 -13.31 4.39
C LYS A 311 9.33 -12.17 3.85
N VAL A 312 8.06 -12.11 4.25
CA VAL A 312 7.12 -11.03 3.87
C VAL A 312 7.69 -9.67 4.31
N LEU A 313 8.07 -9.56 5.58
CA LEU A 313 8.58 -8.31 6.15
C LEU A 313 9.96 -7.92 5.61
N GLU A 314 10.85 -8.88 5.35
CA GLU A 314 12.14 -8.64 4.69
C GLU A 314 11.97 -8.10 3.27
N MET A 315 10.98 -8.59 2.52
CA MET A 315 10.65 -8.06 1.21
C MET A 315 10.24 -6.58 1.30
N TYR A 316 9.25 -6.24 2.13
CA TYR A 316 8.85 -4.84 2.33
C TYR A 316 10.01 -3.96 2.84
N LYS A 317 10.83 -4.47 3.77
CA LYS A 317 12.03 -3.79 4.25
C LYS A 317 13.02 -3.49 3.13
N SER A 318 13.15 -4.37 2.13
CA SER A 318 14.03 -4.15 0.98
C SER A 318 13.62 -2.95 0.11
N TYR A 319 12.33 -2.59 0.09
CA TYR A 319 11.80 -1.38 -0.53
C TYR A 319 11.91 -0.13 0.37
N GLY A 320 12.38 -0.29 1.61
CA GLY A 320 12.57 0.81 2.57
C GLY A 320 11.44 0.99 3.59
N VAL A 321 10.44 0.10 3.63
CA VAL A 321 9.34 0.13 4.59
C VAL A 321 9.85 -0.05 6.02
N ASN A 322 9.39 0.76 6.97
CA ASN A 322 9.69 0.60 8.41
C ASN A 322 8.45 0.38 9.29
N VAL A 323 7.25 0.66 8.77
CA VAL A 323 5.97 0.42 9.42
C VAL A 323 5.08 -0.41 8.49
N MET A 324 4.55 -1.53 8.97
CA MET A 324 3.45 -2.22 8.28
C MET A 324 2.12 -1.82 8.91
N ARG A 325 1.19 -1.30 8.11
CA ARG A 325 -0.21 -1.14 8.45
C ARG A 325 -0.99 -2.35 7.93
N PHE A 326 -1.89 -2.90 8.73
CA PHE A 326 -2.74 -4.01 8.31
C PHE A 326 -4.16 -3.48 8.08
N HIS A 327 -4.53 -3.30 6.81
CA HIS A 327 -5.77 -2.64 6.41
C HIS A 327 -7.00 -3.42 6.92
N SER A 328 -7.71 -2.89 7.91
CA SER A 328 -8.85 -3.54 8.58
C SER A 328 -8.64 -5.02 8.96
N HIS A 329 -7.44 -5.39 9.41
CA HIS A 329 -7.19 -6.71 10.01
C HIS A 329 -6.03 -6.69 11.02
N CYS A 330 -5.94 -7.74 11.82
CA CYS A 330 -4.82 -7.98 12.73
C CYS A 330 -4.14 -9.30 12.34
N PRO A 331 -2.82 -9.31 12.01
CA PRO A 331 -2.10 -10.53 11.64
C PRO A 331 -1.82 -11.40 12.89
N PRO A 332 -1.44 -12.68 12.72
CA PRO A 332 -1.15 -13.55 13.87
C PRO A 332 0.10 -13.09 14.63
N GLU A 333 0.25 -13.55 15.89
CA GLU A 333 1.41 -13.26 16.76
C GLU A 333 2.76 -13.50 16.06
N ALA A 334 2.82 -14.50 15.17
CA ALA A 334 3.97 -14.80 14.35
C ALA A 334 4.49 -13.60 13.52
N ALA A 335 3.60 -12.74 13.03
CA ALA A 335 3.96 -11.53 12.31
C ALA A 335 4.67 -10.52 13.21
N PHE A 336 4.14 -10.31 14.42
CA PHE A 336 4.75 -9.43 15.41
C PHE A 336 6.07 -9.97 15.93
N ALA A 337 6.18 -11.29 16.14
CA ALA A 337 7.43 -11.93 16.51
C ALA A 337 8.51 -11.76 15.43
N ALA A 338 8.16 -11.85 14.15
CA ALA A 338 9.08 -11.56 13.05
C ALA A 338 9.47 -10.08 13.01
N ALA A 339 8.49 -9.18 13.17
CA ALA A 339 8.71 -7.74 13.17
C ALA A 339 9.59 -7.27 14.35
N ASP A 340 9.40 -7.85 15.54
CA ASP A 340 10.23 -7.62 16.72
C ASP A 340 11.71 -7.92 16.45
N GLU A 341 11.99 -9.03 15.76
CA GLU A 341 13.36 -9.44 15.45
C GLU A 341 13.98 -8.59 14.33
N LEU A 342 13.16 -8.14 13.38
CA LEU A 342 13.59 -7.31 12.27
C LEU A 342 13.73 -5.83 12.62
N GLY A 343 13.16 -5.38 13.75
CA GLY A 343 13.04 -3.97 14.10
C GLY A 343 12.02 -3.23 13.23
N MET A 344 10.95 -3.90 12.80
CA MET A 344 9.86 -3.30 12.04
C MET A 344 8.68 -2.97 12.94
N MET A 345 8.09 -1.79 12.74
CA MET A 345 6.93 -1.33 13.49
C MET A 345 5.64 -1.81 12.83
N MET A 346 4.60 -2.01 13.62
CA MET A 346 3.35 -2.63 13.20
C MET A 346 2.16 -1.80 13.69
N GLN A 347 1.23 -1.53 12.79
CA GLN A 347 -0.05 -0.89 13.02
C GLN A 347 -1.17 -1.85 12.57
N PRO A 348 -1.64 -2.77 13.43
CA PRO A 348 -2.88 -3.50 13.16
C PRO A 348 -4.10 -2.57 13.19
N GLU A 349 -5.18 -3.02 12.58
CA GLU A 349 -6.50 -2.41 12.70
C GLU A 349 -7.51 -3.44 13.24
N LEU A 350 -8.60 -2.96 13.83
CA LEU A 350 -9.76 -3.83 14.07
C LEU A 350 -10.29 -4.35 12.74
N SER A 351 -11.02 -5.46 12.77
CA SER A 351 -11.63 -6.09 11.58
C SER A 351 -12.86 -5.32 11.08
N HIS A 352 -12.73 -4.00 10.95
CA HIS A 352 -13.81 -3.06 10.73
C HIS A 352 -13.50 -2.14 9.54
N TRP A 353 -14.34 -2.22 8.52
CA TRP A 353 -14.44 -1.22 7.46
C TRP A 353 -15.93 -0.93 7.27
N ASN A 354 -16.36 0.25 7.70
CA ASN A 354 -17.77 0.63 7.66
C ASN A 354 -17.90 2.12 7.31
N PRO A 355 -18.10 2.45 6.02
CA PRO A 355 -18.23 3.82 5.55
C PRO A 355 -19.64 4.41 5.76
N HIS A 356 -20.45 3.85 6.67
CA HIS A 356 -21.83 4.29 6.87
C HIS A 356 -22.23 4.49 8.34
N THR A 357 -22.08 3.44 9.17
CA THR A 357 -22.72 3.34 10.50
C THR A 357 -21.80 2.75 11.58
N ALA A 358 -20.50 3.00 11.49
CA ALA A 358 -19.50 2.42 12.38
C ALA A 358 -19.85 2.62 13.87
N PHE A 359 -19.86 1.52 14.64
CA PHE A 359 -20.13 1.49 16.09
C PHE A 359 -21.54 1.92 16.55
N LEU A 360 -22.50 2.11 15.64
CA LEU A 360 -23.88 2.45 16.01
C LEU A 360 -24.68 1.23 16.48
N ASP A 361 -24.48 0.09 15.83
CA ASP A 361 -25.09 -1.15 16.23
C ASP A 361 -24.42 -1.71 17.51
N GLN A 362 -25.23 -2.25 18.43
CA GLN A 362 -24.72 -2.73 19.72
C GLN A 362 -23.91 -4.03 19.58
N GLU A 363 -24.32 -4.93 18.68
CA GLU A 363 -23.57 -6.17 18.41
C GLU A 363 -22.20 -5.85 17.83
N SER A 364 -22.15 -4.88 16.90
CA SER A 364 -20.89 -4.35 16.38
C SER A 364 -20.00 -3.73 17.46
N LEU A 365 -20.57 -2.88 18.32
CA LEU A 365 -19.83 -2.27 19.42
C LEU A 365 -19.27 -3.33 20.37
N ASP A 366 -20.09 -4.30 20.79
CA ASP A 366 -19.71 -5.34 21.73
C ASP A 366 -18.58 -6.21 21.17
N TYR A 367 -18.70 -6.64 19.91
CA TYR A 367 -17.67 -7.43 19.24
C TYR A 367 -16.35 -6.67 19.11
N TYR A 368 -16.35 -5.44 18.59
CA TYR A 368 -15.11 -4.68 18.40
C TYR A 368 -14.49 -4.22 19.73
N THR A 369 -15.30 -4.06 20.79
CA THR A 369 -14.80 -3.88 22.16
C THR A 369 -14.03 -5.11 22.63
N ALA A 370 -14.56 -6.32 22.38
CA ALA A 370 -13.90 -7.58 22.71
C ALA A 370 -12.62 -7.76 21.88
N GLU A 371 -12.68 -7.50 20.56
CA GLU A 371 -11.53 -7.59 19.65
C GLU A 371 -10.39 -6.66 20.08
N LEU A 372 -10.69 -5.38 20.34
CA LEU A 372 -9.70 -4.42 20.82
C LEU A 372 -9.03 -4.90 22.10
N ARG A 373 -9.83 -5.33 23.09
CA ARG A 373 -9.34 -5.81 24.38
C ARG A 373 -8.41 -7.01 24.20
N GLN A 374 -8.79 -7.98 23.36
CA GLN A 374 -8.03 -9.21 23.18
C GLN A 374 -6.74 -8.98 22.38
N ILE A 375 -6.76 -8.16 21.32
CA ILE A 375 -5.56 -7.75 20.59
C ILE A 375 -4.54 -7.12 21.54
N LEU A 376 -4.98 -6.15 22.35
CA LEU A 376 -4.11 -5.47 23.33
C LEU A 376 -3.55 -6.42 24.39
N ARG A 377 -4.30 -7.44 24.82
CA ARG A 377 -3.83 -8.44 25.79
C ARG A 377 -2.84 -9.41 25.17
N CYS A 378 -3.19 -9.98 24.03
CA CYS A 378 -2.44 -11.03 23.36
C CYS A 378 -1.10 -10.50 22.87
N LEU A 379 -1.06 -9.26 22.36
CA LEU A 379 0.11 -8.70 21.69
C LEU A 379 0.90 -7.68 22.55
N ALA A 380 0.57 -7.55 23.84
CA ALA A 380 1.14 -6.53 24.73
C ALA A 380 2.68 -6.51 24.77
N ASN A 381 3.30 -7.69 24.68
CA ASN A 381 4.74 -7.85 24.85
C ASN A 381 5.57 -7.54 23.59
N HIS A 382 4.92 -7.38 22.43
CA HIS A 382 5.63 -7.13 21.16
C HIS A 382 6.05 -5.66 21.05
N PRO A 383 7.35 -5.32 21.09
CA PRO A 383 7.80 -3.95 20.86
C PRO A 383 7.47 -3.43 19.45
N SER A 384 7.30 -4.31 18.46
CA SER A 384 6.87 -3.93 17.12
C SER A 384 5.46 -3.33 17.07
N PHE A 385 4.57 -3.72 17.99
CA PHE A 385 3.21 -3.18 18.04
C PHE A 385 3.23 -1.74 18.60
N VAL A 386 3.01 -0.75 17.75
CA VAL A 386 3.24 0.67 18.08
C VAL A 386 2.00 1.56 17.98
N MET A 387 1.08 1.22 17.08
CA MET A 387 -0.12 2.00 16.78
C MET A 387 -1.29 1.05 16.54
N LEU A 388 -2.52 1.48 16.82
CA LEU A 388 -3.73 0.76 16.42
C LEU A 388 -4.80 1.77 16.00
N THR A 389 -5.50 1.48 14.92
CA THR A 389 -6.73 2.22 14.56
C THR A 389 -7.94 1.30 14.65
N PHE A 390 -9.12 1.88 14.89
CA PHE A 390 -10.34 1.10 15.09
C PHE A 390 -11.02 0.66 13.79
N GLY A 391 -10.35 0.82 12.65
CA GLY A 391 -10.82 0.42 11.33
C GLY A 391 -10.42 1.40 10.23
N ASN A 392 -10.94 1.15 9.04
CA ASN A 392 -10.67 1.92 7.83
C ASN A 392 -11.90 2.73 7.39
N GLU A 393 -11.67 3.96 6.93
CA GLU A 393 -12.66 4.84 6.27
C GLU A 393 -14.00 4.94 7.00
N LEU A 394 -13.92 4.95 8.32
CA LEU A 394 -15.10 4.87 9.16
C LEU A 394 -15.99 6.11 9.01
N TRP A 395 -17.29 5.86 9.00
CA TRP A 395 -18.32 6.90 8.96
C TRP A 395 -19.38 6.59 10.02
N THR A 396 -19.77 7.61 10.76
CA THR A 396 -20.77 7.51 11.83
C THR A 396 -21.32 8.89 12.21
N ASP A 397 -22.38 8.91 13.03
CA ASP A 397 -22.91 10.10 13.69
C ASP A 397 -22.22 10.40 15.05
N GLU A 398 -22.76 11.37 15.78
CA GLU A 398 -22.26 11.81 17.10
C GLU A 398 -22.31 10.72 18.19
N GLU A 399 -23.27 9.78 18.13
CA GLU A 399 -23.35 8.65 19.06
C GLU A 399 -22.18 7.70 18.83
N GLY A 400 -21.91 7.33 17.58
CA GLY A 400 -20.78 6.46 17.28
C GLY A 400 -19.44 7.13 17.58
N ILE A 401 -19.29 8.44 17.37
CA ILE A 401 -18.09 9.19 17.79
C ILE A 401 -17.88 9.07 19.30
N ARG A 402 -18.92 9.28 20.12
CA ARG A 402 -18.83 9.15 21.58
C ARG A 402 -18.46 7.72 22.00
N ARG A 403 -18.99 6.70 21.33
CA ARG A 403 -18.62 5.29 21.58
C ARG A 403 -17.17 5.03 21.24
N ILE A 404 -16.69 5.54 20.10
CA ILE A 404 -15.28 5.45 19.71
C ILE A 404 -14.38 6.14 20.75
N HIS A 405 -14.75 7.32 21.24
CA HIS A 405 -13.99 7.99 22.31
C HIS A 405 -13.90 7.13 23.58
N SER A 406 -14.99 6.47 23.98
CA SER A 406 -14.95 5.50 25.09
C SER A 406 -14.02 4.31 24.83
N LEU A 407 -13.87 3.87 23.57
CA LEU A 407 -12.93 2.83 23.19
C LEU A 407 -11.48 3.33 23.23
N LEU A 408 -11.22 4.59 22.83
CA LEU A 408 -9.89 5.21 22.95
C LEU A 408 -9.44 5.28 24.41
N ASP A 409 -10.34 5.71 25.31
CA ASP A 409 -10.06 5.76 26.74
C ASP A 409 -9.77 4.37 27.31
N MET A 410 -10.55 3.36 26.90
CA MET A 410 -10.33 1.97 27.30
C MET A 410 -8.97 1.45 26.82
N ALA A 411 -8.61 1.70 25.55
CA ALA A 411 -7.34 1.28 24.97
C ALA A 411 -6.15 1.87 25.74
N ARG A 412 -6.18 3.18 26.03
CA ARG A 412 -5.12 3.86 26.80
C ARG A 412 -5.02 3.38 28.24
N ALA A 413 -6.16 3.16 28.89
CA ALA A 413 -6.19 2.65 30.26
C ALA A 413 -5.62 1.23 30.35
N GLN A 414 -5.81 0.43 29.30
CA GLN A 414 -5.26 -0.91 29.23
C GLN A 414 -3.77 -0.93 28.86
N ASP A 415 -3.35 -0.06 27.94
CA ASP A 415 -1.97 0.03 27.46
C ASP A 415 -1.64 1.40 26.87
N SER A 416 -0.89 2.20 27.63
CA SER A 416 -0.47 3.55 27.24
C SER A 416 0.86 3.60 26.48
N THR A 417 1.47 2.46 26.15
CA THR A 417 2.78 2.39 25.46
C THR A 417 2.68 2.40 23.93
N ARG A 418 1.46 2.63 23.42
CA ARG A 418 1.04 2.62 22.01
C ARG A 418 0.19 3.87 21.74
N LEU A 419 0.08 4.26 20.48
CA LEU A 419 -0.81 5.35 20.05
C LEU A 419 -2.09 4.80 19.41
N TYR A 420 -3.22 5.44 19.67
CA TYR A 420 -4.53 5.03 19.18
C TYR A 420 -5.20 6.14 18.38
N ALA A 421 -5.85 5.78 17.27
CA ALA A 421 -6.73 6.70 16.55
C ALA A 421 -8.08 6.05 16.28
N TRP A 422 -9.11 6.90 16.16
CA TRP A 422 -10.48 6.48 15.91
C TRP A 422 -10.71 5.71 14.59
N GLY A 423 -9.70 5.66 13.72
CA GLY A 423 -9.73 4.99 12.43
C GLY A 423 -8.69 5.62 11.50
N SER A 424 -8.47 4.98 10.36
CA SER A 424 -7.68 5.53 9.25
C SER A 424 -8.61 6.17 8.22
N ASN A 425 -8.28 7.37 7.73
CA ASN A 425 -9.08 8.11 6.74
C ASN A 425 -10.57 8.32 7.10
N VAL A 426 -10.84 8.51 8.39
CA VAL A 426 -12.19 8.71 8.93
C VAL A 426 -12.86 9.92 8.25
N PHE A 427 -14.09 9.75 7.79
CA PHE A 427 -14.82 10.71 6.93
C PHE A 427 -14.07 11.20 5.68
N TYR A 428 -13.10 10.44 5.17
CA TYR A 428 -12.22 10.85 4.05
C TYR A 428 -11.59 12.24 4.28
N GLY A 429 -11.30 12.56 5.55
CA GLY A 429 -10.70 13.83 5.96
C GLY A 429 -11.64 15.05 5.97
N THR A 430 -12.89 14.90 5.53
CA THR A 430 -13.84 16.02 5.37
C THR A 430 -14.32 16.62 6.70
N LYS A 431 -14.09 15.93 7.83
CA LYS A 431 -14.37 16.41 9.18
C LYS A 431 -13.14 16.96 9.91
N GLY A 432 -11.96 16.90 9.27
CA GLY A 432 -10.70 17.30 9.89
C GLY A 432 -10.20 16.30 10.94
N CYS A 433 -9.36 16.78 11.86
CA CYS A 433 -8.71 15.96 12.88
C CYS A 433 -9.62 15.76 14.10
N ASP A 434 -9.60 14.56 14.68
CA ASP A 434 -10.21 14.27 15.97
C ASP A 434 -9.24 14.58 17.12
N PRO A 435 -9.58 15.45 18.07
CA PRO A 435 -8.68 15.84 19.16
C PRO A 435 -8.38 14.69 20.11
N GLU A 436 -9.28 13.70 20.23
CA GLU A 436 -9.07 12.55 21.09
C GLU A 436 -8.02 11.62 20.49
N SER A 437 -8.02 11.35 19.20
CA SER A 437 -7.03 10.50 18.51
C SER A 437 -5.59 10.96 18.73
N ASP A 438 -4.67 10.03 18.95
CA ASP A 438 -3.25 10.28 19.23
C ASP A 438 -2.45 10.67 17.99
N PHE A 439 -2.98 10.42 16.80
CA PHE A 439 -2.43 10.85 15.52
C PHE A 439 -3.54 11.01 14.49
N TYR A 440 -3.22 11.69 13.39
CA TYR A 440 -4.12 11.90 12.26
C TYR A 440 -3.52 11.31 10.98
N THR A 441 -4.31 10.50 10.28
CA THR A 441 -3.95 9.93 8.98
C THR A 441 -5.16 9.98 8.05
N SER A 442 -5.00 10.73 6.94
CA SER A 442 -6.03 10.91 5.91
C SER A 442 -5.39 11.43 4.62
N THR A 443 -6.17 11.50 3.54
CA THR A 443 -5.76 12.09 2.26
C THR A 443 -5.79 13.62 2.29
N GLN A 444 -6.59 14.22 3.18
CA GLN A 444 -6.82 15.67 3.26
C GLN A 444 -7.30 16.10 4.65
N TYR A 445 -7.11 17.38 5.00
CA TYR A 445 -7.73 18.05 6.13
C TYR A 445 -8.77 19.06 5.63
N PHE A 446 -10.06 18.74 5.77
CA PHE A 446 -11.14 19.44 5.07
C PHE A 446 -10.90 19.48 3.56
N THR A 447 -10.55 20.65 3.01
CA THR A 447 -10.22 20.85 1.59
C THR A 447 -8.71 20.92 1.32
N HIS A 448 -7.88 20.83 2.36
CA HIS A 448 -6.43 20.93 2.26
C HIS A 448 -5.82 19.54 2.06
N MET A 449 -5.47 19.20 0.82
CA MET A 449 -4.83 17.92 0.53
C MET A 449 -3.47 17.78 1.21
N ILE A 450 -3.20 16.59 1.72
CA ILE A 450 -1.90 16.15 2.23
C ILE A 450 -1.43 14.90 1.46
N ARG A 451 -1.85 14.82 0.20
CA ARG A 451 -1.56 13.76 -0.76
C ARG A 451 -1.50 14.38 -2.16
N GLY A 452 -0.65 13.85 -3.04
CA GLY A 452 -0.35 14.40 -4.36
C GLY A 452 -1.37 14.09 -5.45
N THR A 453 -2.18 13.04 -5.27
CA THR A 453 -3.42 12.80 -6.02
C THR A 453 -4.46 11.98 -5.23
N SER A 454 -5.70 11.90 -5.70
CA SER A 454 -6.80 11.14 -5.08
C SER A 454 -7.85 10.76 -6.13
N ALA A 455 -8.69 9.76 -5.84
CA ALA A 455 -9.88 9.49 -6.63
C ALA A 455 -10.85 10.68 -6.66
N LEU A 456 -11.65 10.74 -7.73
CA LEU A 456 -12.81 11.61 -7.83
C LEU A 456 -14.01 10.99 -7.11
N GLY A 457 -14.86 11.81 -6.50
CA GLY A 457 -16.15 11.34 -6.02
C GLY A 457 -17.05 10.95 -7.20
N GLU A 458 -18.03 10.06 -6.97
CA GLU A 458 -18.95 9.56 -8.02
C GLU A 458 -19.67 10.68 -8.82
N ASN A 459 -19.79 11.88 -8.24
CA ASN A 459 -20.46 13.04 -8.83
C ASN A 459 -19.51 14.15 -9.32
N ASP A 460 -18.19 13.92 -9.30
CA ASP A 460 -17.17 14.89 -9.73
C ASP A 460 -16.46 14.37 -10.98
N PRO A 461 -17.04 14.52 -12.19
CA PRO A 461 -16.43 14.02 -13.41
C PRO A 461 -15.21 14.86 -13.79
N GLY A 462 -14.12 14.23 -14.20
CA GLY A 462 -13.01 14.92 -14.86
C GLY A 462 -11.62 14.47 -14.46
N ARG A 463 -10.76 15.46 -14.15
CA ARG A 463 -9.32 15.32 -13.94
C ARG A 463 -9.03 15.04 -12.46
N LEU A 464 -8.16 14.08 -12.17
CA LEU A 464 -7.81 13.74 -10.79
C LEU A 464 -7.25 14.96 -10.03
N PRO A 465 -7.68 15.20 -8.78
CA PRO A 465 -7.16 16.28 -7.94
C PRO A 465 -5.70 16.07 -7.53
N GLY A 466 -5.11 17.10 -6.90
CA GLY A 466 -3.75 17.08 -6.36
C GLY A 466 -2.69 17.68 -7.30
N PHE A 467 -1.51 17.96 -6.78
CA PHE A 467 -0.50 18.75 -7.48
C PHE A 467 0.08 18.04 -8.71
N ILE A 468 0.18 16.70 -8.69
CA ILE A 468 0.85 15.94 -9.75
C ILE A 468 0.15 16.15 -11.09
N ASN A 469 -1.18 16.08 -11.07
CA ASN A 469 -1.99 16.27 -12.26
C ASN A 469 -2.39 17.73 -12.51
N ASN A 470 -2.24 18.67 -11.57
CA ASN A 470 -2.81 20.02 -11.72
C ASN A 470 -1.81 21.17 -11.63
N LYS A 471 -0.53 20.90 -11.39
CA LYS A 471 0.53 21.91 -11.32
C LYS A 471 1.69 21.53 -12.23
N TYR A 472 2.25 22.52 -12.92
CA TYR A 472 3.43 22.33 -13.76
C TYR A 472 4.59 21.75 -12.92
N PRO A 473 5.25 20.66 -13.36
CA PRO A 473 6.01 19.83 -12.46
C PRO A 473 7.34 20.48 -12.05
N ALA A 474 7.62 20.39 -10.76
CA ALA A 474 8.78 20.99 -10.11
C ALA A 474 9.25 20.11 -8.94
N PRO A 475 10.57 19.87 -8.80
CA PRO A 475 11.13 19.37 -7.54
C PRO A 475 10.86 20.35 -6.39
N GLY A 476 10.44 19.84 -5.23
CA GLY A 476 10.22 20.66 -4.03
C GLY A 476 8.77 21.00 -3.71
N GLU A 477 7.80 20.40 -4.41
CA GLU A 477 6.40 20.37 -3.94
C GLU A 477 6.32 19.86 -2.50
N ASN A 478 5.34 20.35 -1.73
CA ASN A 478 5.15 19.99 -0.33
C ASN A 478 3.72 20.31 0.15
N TYR A 479 3.44 20.00 1.41
CA TYR A 479 2.16 20.25 2.07
C TYR A 479 2.27 21.28 3.20
N ASP A 480 3.31 22.13 3.24
CA ASP A 480 3.53 23.07 4.35
C ASP A 480 2.34 24.03 4.53
N ALA A 481 1.70 24.45 3.43
CA ALA A 481 0.49 25.28 3.48
C ALA A 481 -0.72 24.54 4.09
N SER A 482 -0.92 23.27 3.75
CA SER A 482 -1.97 22.41 4.34
C SER A 482 -1.69 22.16 5.81
N MET A 483 -0.43 21.86 6.16
CA MET A 483 0.01 21.68 7.53
C MET A 483 -0.18 22.94 8.35
N ALA A 484 0.12 24.13 7.82
CA ALA A 484 -0.10 25.40 8.53
C ALA A 484 -1.58 25.64 8.88
N GLN A 485 -2.53 25.15 8.07
CA GLN A 485 -3.96 25.21 8.40
C GLN A 485 -4.34 24.16 9.45
N LEU A 486 -3.86 22.93 9.29
CA LEU A 486 -4.10 21.84 10.22
C LEU A 486 -3.55 22.13 11.63
N ARG A 487 -2.33 22.67 11.70
CA ARG A 487 -1.64 23.00 12.97
C ARG A 487 -2.29 24.12 13.76
N GLN A 488 -3.30 24.81 13.23
CA GLN A 488 -4.10 25.74 14.05
C GLN A 488 -4.98 25.00 15.06
N THR A 489 -5.36 23.75 14.79
CA THR A 489 -6.31 22.98 15.61
C THR A 489 -5.75 21.65 16.10
N TYR A 490 -4.67 21.14 15.51
CA TYR A 490 -4.14 19.80 15.84
C TYR A 490 -2.61 19.76 15.99
N GLN A 491 -2.14 19.39 17.19
CA GLN A 491 -0.71 19.42 17.57
C GLN A 491 -0.06 18.02 17.65
N LYS A 492 -0.79 16.96 17.33
CA LYS A 492 -0.34 15.57 17.40
C LYS A 492 0.20 15.09 16.05
N PRO A 493 0.87 13.92 15.94
CA PRO A 493 1.41 13.41 14.69
C PRO A 493 0.42 13.37 13.52
N VAL A 494 0.93 13.68 12.32
CA VAL A 494 0.16 13.71 11.06
C VAL A 494 0.97 13.01 9.98
N PHE A 495 0.34 12.12 9.21
CA PHE A 495 0.92 11.50 8.03
C PHE A 495 -0.14 11.27 6.95
N SER A 496 0.29 11.14 5.70
CA SER A 496 -0.62 10.88 4.58
C SER A 496 -1.15 9.45 4.63
N PHE A 497 -2.36 9.27 4.14
CA PHE A 497 -3.02 7.98 4.03
C PHE A 497 -3.08 7.49 2.57
N GLU A 498 -2.85 6.19 2.40
CA GLU A 498 -2.96 5.42 1.14
C GLU A 498 -2.30 6.10 -0.06
N VAL A 499 -1.10 6.61 0.15
CA VAL A 499 -0.31 7.32 -0.86
C VAL A 499 0.11 6.38 -1.98
N GLY A 500 0.10 6.90 -3.22
CA GLY A 500 0.32 6.09 -4.42
C GLY A 500 -0.98 5.83 -5.17
N GLN A 501 -1.22 4.57 -5.53
CA GLN A 501 -2.38 4.11 -6.32
C GLN A 501 -2.33 4.44 -7.81
N PHE A 502 -1.13 4.38 -8.41
CA PHE A 502 -0.92 4.50 -9.86
C PHE A 502 -0.99 3.12 -10.51
N GLU A 503 -2.04 2.85 -11.28
CA GLU A 503 -2.27 1.53 -11.91
C GLU A 503 -1.16 1.21 -12.92
N ILE A 504 -0.80 -0.07 -13.00
CA ILE A 504 0.19 -0.68 -13.87
C ILE A 504 -0.53 -1.79 -14.63
N LEU A 505 -0.28 -1.91 -15.94
CA LEU A 505 -0.91 -2.97 -16.73
C LEU A 505 -0.44 -4.37 -16.29
N PRO A 506 -1.29 -5.40 -16.35
CA PRO A 506 -0.97 -6.73 -15.83
C PRO A 506 0.18 -7.40 -16.56
N ASP A 507 1.10 -8.00 -15.80
CA ASP A 507 2.03 -8.98 -16.33
C ASP A 507 1.42 -10.38 -16.31
N PHE A 508 1.10 -10.94 -17.48
CA PHE A 508 0.49 -12.27 -17.57
C PHE A 508 1.43 -13.43 -17.23
N ASP A 509 2.73 -13.20 -17.07
CA ASP A 509 3.64 -14.26 -16.63
C ASP A 509 3.31 -14.73 -15.20
N GLU A 510 2.67 -13.88 -14.38
CA GLU A 510 2.22 -14.25 -13.03
C GLU A 510 1.20 -15.39 -13.04
N LEU A 511 0.45 -15.60 -14.13
CA LEU A 511 -0.51 -16.69 -14.25
C LEU A 511 0.09 -18.08 -13.94
N GLN A 512 1.39 -18.26 -14.12
CA GLN A 512 2.09 -19.52 -13.83
C GLN A 512 2.32 -19.77 -12.33
N ASP A 513 2.24 -18.73 -11.51
CA ASP A 513 2.54 -18.79 -10.08
C ASP A 513 1.35 -19.25 -9.24
N PHE A 514 0.13 -19.11 -9.76
CA PHE A 514 -1.10 -19.54 -9.08
C PHE A 514 -1.22 -21.07 -9.04
N GLN A 515 -0.91 -21.68 -7.91
CA GLN A 515 -0.99 -23.14 -7.69
C GLN A 515 -1.97 -23.52 -6.57
N GLY A 516 -2.29 -22.59 -5.68
CA GLY A 516 -3.06 -22.80 -4.45
C GLY A 516 -4.57 -22.64 -4.63
N VAL A 517 -5.24 -21.95 -3.70
CA VAL A 517 -6.71 -21.90 -3.61
C VAL A 517 -7.36 -20.91 -4.57
N SER A 518 -6.61 -19.92 -5.06
CA SER A 518 -7.11 -18.91 -5.99
C SER A 518 -6.99 -19.33 -7.46
N ASP A 519 -7.96 -18.88 -8.26
CA ASP A 519 -7.99 -18.96 -9.72
C ASP A 519 -8.02 -17.54 -10.32
N PRO A 520 -6.95 -17.10 -11.03
CA PRO A 520 -6.84 -15.75 -11.59
C PRO A 520 -7.62 -15.61 -12.91
N ALA A 521 -8.92 -15.88 -12.88
CA ALA A 521 -9.78 -15.83 -14.07
C ALA A 521 -9.88 -14.41 -14.67
N ASN A 522 -9.87 -13.38 -13.82
CA ASN A 522 -9.77 -11.97 -14.22
C ASN A 522 -8.58 -11.72 -15.14
N TYR A 523 -7.38 -12.23 -14.82
CA TYR A 523 -6.19 -12.05 -15.63
C TYR A 523 -6.30 -12.75 -16.99
N ARG A 524 -6.87 -13.96 -17.05
CA ARG A 524 -7.09 -14.66 -18.32
C ARG A 524 -8.10 -13.94 -19.22
N ILE A 525 -9.13 -13.33 -18.63
CA ILE A 525 -10.08 -12.49 -19.37
C ILE A 525 -9.36 -11.29 -19.98
N ILE A 526 -8.50 -10.63 -19.22
CA ILE A 526 -7.71 -9.50 -19.70
C ILE A 526 -6.74 -9.94 -20.80
N GLN A 527 -6.01 -11.06 -20.62
CA GLN A 527 -5.08 -11.61 -21.60
C GLN A 527 -5.78 -11.93 -22.93
N GLU A 528 -6.95 -12.56 -22.87
CA GLU A 528 -7.74 -12.85 -24.06
C GLU A 528 -8.16 -11.57 -24.79
N LYS A 529 -8.53 -10.52 -24.05
CA LYS A 529 -8.88 -9.22 -24.62
C LYS A 529 -7.67 -8.55 -25.29
N VAL A 530 -6.48 -8.62 -24.68
CA VAL A 530 -5.21 -8.15 -25.26
C VAL A 530 -4.91 -8.87 -26.58
N ARG A 531 -5.11 -10.20 -26.62
CA ARG A 531 -4.96 -11.02 -27.82
C ARG A 531 -5.95 -10.63 -28.92
N GLN A 532 -7.22 -10.42 -28.58
CA GLN A 532 -8.25 -10.00 -29.54
C GLN A 532 -7.96 -8.63 -30.16
N GLN A 533 -7.34 -7.72 -29.40
CA GLN A 533 -6.90 -6.39 -29.88
C GLN A 533 -5.54 -6.43 -30.62
N GLY A 534 -4.89 -7.58 -30.70
CA GLY A 534 -3.59 -7.73 -31.36
C GLY A 534 -2.42 -7.05 -30.64
N LEU A 535 -2.55 -6.83 -29.32
CA LEU A 535 -1.57 -6.10 -28.51
C LEU A 535 -0.47 -6.99 -27.90
N GLU A 536 -0.58 -8.33 -27.99
CA GLU A 536 0.38 -9.27 -27.42
C GLU A 536 1.86 -8.95 -27.74
N PRO A 537 2.24 -8.58 -28.99
CA PRO A 537 3.64 -8.34 -29.31
C PRO A 537 4.25 -7.11 -28.62
N VAL A 538 3.43 -6.15 -28.18
CA VAL A 538 3.87 -4.90 -27.54
C VAL A 538 3.55 -4.87 -26.04
N TRP A 539 2.76 -5.81 -25.53
CA TRP A 539 2.20 -5.76 -24.19
C TRP A 539 3.24 -5.61 -23.08
N LYS A 540 4.35 -6.35 -23.13
CA LYS A 540 5.43 -6.23 -22.14
C LYS A 540 6.02 -4.81 -22.08
N ARG A 541 6.09 -4.10 -23.21
CA ARG A 541 6.53 -2.70 -23.25
C ARG A 541 5.50 -1.76 -22.65
N TYR A 542 4.20 -2.08 -22.77
CA TYR A 542 3.14 -1.31 -22.12
C TYR A 542 3.24 -1.45 -20.60
N VAL A 543 3.38 -2.68 -20.09
CA VAL A 543 3.59 -2.94 -18.66
C VAL A 543 4.79 -2.15 -18.15
N GLU A 544 5.93 -2.22 -18.83
CA GLU A 544 7.15 -1.49 -18.46
C GLU A 544 6.95 0.04 -18.45
N ALA A 545 6.33 0.61 -19.49
CA ALA A 545 6.10 2.06 -19.57
C ALA A 545 5.14 2.57 -18.49
N THR A 546 4.06 1.83 -18.21
CA THR A 546 3.11 2.17 -17.12
C THR A 546 3.77 2.07 -15.75
N GLY A 547 4.62 1.07 -15.52
CA GLY A 547 5.37 0.89 -14.27
C GLY A 547 6.41 1.99 -14.02
N GLU A 548 7.13 2.45 -15.05
CA GLU A 548 8.05 3.58 -14.90
C GLU A 548 7.32 4.88 -14.55
N LEU A 549 6.16 5.14 -15.17
CA LEU A 549 5.33 6.31 -14.83
C LEU A 549 4.76 6.21 -13.41
N SER A 550 4.28 5.04 -13.01
CA SER A 550 3.83 4.76 -11.64
C SER A 550 4.93 5.06 -10.62
N ARG A 551 6.17 4.60 -10.86
CA ARG A 551 7.33 4.87 -10.01
C ARG A 551 7.67 6.36 -9.92
N ILE A 552 7.53 7.12 -11.02
CA ILE A 552 7.70 8.59 -11.00
C ILE A 552 6.65 9.24 -10.09
N GLY A 553 5.40 8.79 -10.16
CA GLY A 553 4.31 9.24 -9.28
C GLY A 553 4.61 8.97 -7.80
N TYR A 554 5.00 7.73 -7.46
CA TYR A 554 5.39 7.36 -6.08
C TYR A 554 6.53 8.24 -5.56
N ARG A 555 7.56 8.48 -6.40
CA ARG A 555 8.68 9.34 -6.03
C ARG A 555 8.24 10.77 -5.74
N ALA A 556 7.34 11.33 -6.54
CA ALA A 556 6.83 12.68 -6.34
C ALA A 556 6.10 12.83 -5.00
N GLU A 557 5.26 11.86 -4.64
CA GLU A 557 4.56 11.81 -3.35
C GLU A 557 5.52 11.71 -2.15
N VAL A 558 6.50 10.79 -2.23
CA VAL A 558 7.50 10.58 -1.17
C VAL A 558 8.33 11.84 -0.95
N GLU A 559 8.85 12.43 -2.03
CA GLU A 559 9.64 13.65 -1.93
C GLU A 559 8.79 14.83 -1.45
N ALA A 560 7.51 14.91 -1.79
CA ALA A 560 6.63 15.98 -1.29
C ALA A 560 6.41 15.89 0.23
N ALA A 561 6.19 14.68 0.75
CA ALA A 561 6.07 14.46 2.18
C ALA A 561 7.39 14.73 2.93
N MET A 562 8.55 14.34 2.37
CA MET A 562 9.85 14.68 2.96
C MET A 562 10.21 16.18 2.86
N ASN A 563 9.69 16.87 1.83
CA ASN A 563 9.73 18.32 1.69
C ASN A 563 8.66 19.03 2.53
N THR A 564 7.94 18.33 3.41
CA THR A 564 6.99 18.95 4.36
C THR A 564 7.57 18.92 5.76
N ASP A 565 7.70 20.08 6.41
CA ASP A 565 8.36 20.15 7.72
C ASP A 565 7.51 19.44 8.78
N GLU A 566 6.28 19.87 9.05
CA GLU A 566 5.54 19.39 10.24
C GLU A 566 4.82 18.04 10.06
N MET A 567 5.31 17.19 9.16
CA MET A 567 4.72 15.90 8.81
C MET A 567 5.55 14.71 9.32
N SER A 568 4.88 13.60 9.66
CA SER A 568 5.52 12.40 10.23
C SER A 568 5.88 11.35 9.19
N GLY A 569 5.30 11.37 7.99
CA GLY A 569 5.57 10.39 6.95
C GLY A 569 4.38 10.13 6.03
N ILE A 570 4.37 8.94 5.41
CA ILE A 570 3.31 8.47 4.52
C ILE A 570 3.01 6.99 4.75
N SER A 571 1.74 6.61 4.66
CA SER A 571 1.33 5.21 4.50
C SER A 571 0.98 4.97 3.04
N LEU A 572 1.69 4.06 2.37
CA LEU A 572 1.41 3.67 1.00
C LEU A 572 0.17 2.77 0.91
N LEU A 573 -0.49 2.81 -0.24
CA LEU A 573 -1.35 1.76 -0.77
C LEU A 573 -1.04 1.74 -2.28
N GLN A 574 -0.12 0.93 -2.74
CA GLN A 574 0.53 -0.22 -2.10
C GLN A 574 1.69 -0.66 -2.99
N LEU A 575 2.63 -1.41 -2.42
CA LEU A 575 3.73 -2.04 -3.12
C LEU A 575 3.38 -3.42 -3.67
N GLN A 576 2.41 -4.14 -3.10
CA GLN A 576 1.89 -5.43 -3.61
C GLN A 576 0.65 -5.17 -4.49
N ASP A 577 0.48 -5.89 -5.60
CA ASP A 577 -0.76 -5.76 -6.40
C ASP A 577 -1.99 -6.26 -5.62
N PHE A 578 -3.09 -5.50 -5.69
CA PHE A 578 -4.36 -5.87 -5.05
C PHE A 578 -5.31 -6.50 -6.06
N PRO A 579 -5.78 -7.71 -5.79
CA PRO A 579 -6.57 -8.44 -6.76
C PRO A 579 -8.03 -8.00 -6.83
N GLY A 580 -8.57 -7.43 -5.75
CA GLY A 580 -9.97 -7.00 -5.65
C GLY A 580 -10.29 -5.66 -6.32
N GLN A 581 -11.46 -5.11 -5.98
CA GLN A 581 -11.93 -3.78 -6.38
C GLN A 581 -11.79 -3.48 -7.89
N GLY A 582 -12.07 -4.50 -8.70
CA GLY A 582 -11.97 -4.38 -10.15
C GLY A 582 -10.59 -4.74 -10.73
N THR A 583 -9.70 -5.40 -9.97
CA THR A 583 -8.30 -5.73 -10.33
C THR A 583 -7.36 -4.51 -10.26
N ALA A 584 -7.14 -3.98 -9.06
CA ALA A 584 -6.32 -2.78 -8.81
C ALA A 584 -4.80 -3.07 -8.74
N LEU A 585 -4.14 -3.04 -9.90
CA LEU A 585 -2.72 -3.42 -10.05
C LEU A 585 -1.78 -2.22 -9.89
N VAL A 586 -1.55 -1.76 -8.67
CA VAL A 586 -0.75 -0.54 -8.41
C VAL A 586 0.65 -0.83 -7.84
N GLY A 587 1.00 -2.11 -7.67
CA GLY A 587 2.18 -2.58 -6.94
C GLY A 587 3.45 -2.64 -7.78
N MET A 588 4.59 -2.40 -7.13
CA MET A 588 5.92 -2.73 -7.67
C MET A 588 6.18 -4.24 -7.64
N MET A 589 5.45 -4.95 -6.76
CA MET A 589 5.41 -6.39 -6.66
C MET A 589 4.07 -6.90 -7.20
N ASP A 590 4.08 -8.14 -7.66
CA ASP A 590 2.88 -8.88 -8.02
C ASP A 590 2.09 -9.34 -6.77
N SER A 591 0.99 -10.08 -6.97
CA SER A 591 0.15 -10.53 -5.85
C SER A 591 0.82 -11.59 -4.96
N HIS A 592 1.94 -12.17 -5.40
CA HIS A 592 2.75 -13.15 -4.67
C HIS A 592 3.94 -12.53 -3.93
N LEU A 593 3.96 -11.20 -3.76
CA LEU A 593 5.08 -10.45 -3.14
C LEU A 593 6.42 -10.65 -3.88
N LYS A 594 6.38 -10.91 -5.19
CA LYS A 594 7.59 -10.95 -6.02
C LYS A 594 7.73 -9.61 -6.76
N PRO A 595 8.93 -9.01 -6.79
CA PRO A 595 9.18 -7.87 -7.67
C PRO A 595 8.79 -8.21 -9.11
N LYS A 596 8.02 -7.34 -9.76
CA LYS A 596 7.72 -7.50 -11.19
C LYS A 596 9.04 -7.55 -11.98
N PRO A 597 9.12 -8.29 -13.10
CA PRO A 597 10.40 -8.60 -13.78
C PRO A 597 10.96 -7.43 -14.61
N PHE A 598 10.78 -6.19 -14.16
CA PHE A 598 11.14 -4.95 -14.85
C PHE A 598 12.04 -4.06 -13.99
N ALA A 599 12.77 -3.15 -14.63
CA ALA A 599 13.73 -2.28 -13.94
C ALA A 599 13.07 -1.38 -12.88
N PHE A 600 11.87 -0.84 -13.17
CA PHE A 600 11.10 0.03 -12.27
C PHE A 600 10.76 -0.65 -10.94
N ALA A 601 10.56 -1.96 -10.96
CA ALA A 601 10.03 -2.73 -9.84
C ALA A 601 11.12 -3.19 -8.86
N ARG A 602 12.41 -3.06 -9.20
CA ARG A 602 13.50 -3.55 -8.34
C ARG A 602 13.51 -2.83 -6.98
N PRO A 603 13.75 -3.53 -5.85
CA PRO A 603 13.78 -2.91 -4.53
C PRO A 603 14.68 -1.68 -4.45
N GLU A 604 15.87 -1.73 -5.05
CA GLU A 604 16.83 -0.62 -5.03
C GLU A 604 16.32 0.62 -5.78
N ALA A 605 15.51 0.43 -6.84
CA ALA A 605 14.96 1.53 -7.62
C ALA A 605 13.91 2.33 -6.84
N PHE A 606 13.14 1.65 -5.97
CA PHE A 606 12.16 2.29 -5.09
C PHE A 606 12.82 2.85 -3.82
N GLN A 607 13.72 2.09 -3.21
CA GLN A 607 14.47 2.50 -2.01
C GLN A 607 15.33 3.74 -2.25
N ALA A 608 15.72 4.03 -3.50
CA ALA A 608 16.46 5.23 -3.86
C ALA A 608 15.81 6.52 -3.35
N PHE A 609 14.48 6.58 -3.27
CA PHE A 609 13.72 7.70 -2.72
C PHE A 609 12.93 7.36 -1.44
N PHE A 610 12.55 6.10 -1.21
CA PHE A 610 11.83 5.68 0.00
C PHE A 610 12.77 5.18 1.11
N ARG A 611 13.46 6.12 1.77
CA ARG A 611 14.54 5.83 2.75
C ARG A 611 14.53 6.78 3.95
N ASP A 612 15.39 6.56 4.94
CA ASP A 612 15.44 7.38 6.17
C ASP A 612 16.15 8.74 5.99
N ARG A 613 16.97 8.86 4.95
CA ARG A 613 17.77 10.05 4.65
C ARG A 613 17.74 10.35 3.16
N LEU A 614 17.40 11.58 2.79
CA LEU A 614 17.35 12.00 1.40
C LEU A 614 17.83 13.44 1.24
N VAL A 615 18.67 13.69 0.23
CA VAL A 615 19.00 15.05 -0.21
C VAL A 615 17.91 15.50 -1.18
N LEU A 616 17.30 16.65 -0.92
CA LEU A 616 16.14 17.14 -1.65
C LEU A 616 16.50 18.43 -2.39
N ALA A 617 15.95 18.58 -3.59
CA ALA A 617 15.99 19.81 -4.36
C ALA A 617 14.64 20.50 -4.37
N SER A 618 14.64 21.82 -4.18
CA SER A 618 13.55 22.71 -4.56
C SER A 618 13.99 23.51 -5.77
N LEU A 619 13.44 23.15 -6.93
CA LEU A 619 13.71 23.77 -8.22
C LEU A 619 12.40 24.29 -8.81
N PRO A 620 12.41 25.38 -9.60
CA PRO A 620 11.17 25.92 -10.16
C PRO A 620 10.50 25.01 -11.20
N ARG A 621 11.24 24.07 -11.81
CA ARG A 621 10.78 23.17 -12.88
C ARG A 621 11.80 22.09 -13.21
N TYR A 622 11.36 21.06 -13.94
CA TYR A 622 12.22 20.03 -14.54
C TYR A 622 12.79 20.41 -15.92
N THR A 623 12.21 21.38 -16.63
CA THR A 623 12.64 21.75 -17.99
C THR A 623 13.20 23.17 -18.05
N TYR A 624 14.24 23.39 -18.85
CA TYR A 624 14.95 24.66 -18.93
C TYR A 624 15.27 25.03 -20.37
N GLN A 625 15.43 26.33 -20.62
CA GLN A 625 15.99 26.86 -21.85
C GLN A 625 17.51 27.06 -21.71
N ALA A 626 18.29 26.65 -22.71
CA ALA A 626 19.74 26.80 -22.68
C ALA A 626 20.16 28.26 -22.51
N GLY A 627 21.22 28.50 -21.72
CA GLY A 627 21.73 29.84 -21.42
C GLY A 627 20.97 30.61 -20.33
N GLU A 628 19.85 30.11 -19.83
CA GLU A 628 19.11 30.79 -18.75
C GLU A 628 19.77 30.64 -17.37
N SER A 629 19.32 31.43 -16.40
CA SER A 629 19.80 31.32 -15.01
C SER A 629 19.14 30.12 -14.32
N PHE A 630 19.96 29.24 -13.76
CA PHE A 630 19.52 28.19 -12.85
C PHE A 630 19.57 28.70 -11.41
N THR A 631 18.50 28.47 -10.65
CA THR A 631 18.47 28.66 -9.20
C THR A 631 17.83 27.44 -8.56
N GLY A 632 18.51 26.87 -7.56
CA GLY A 632 17.99 25.74 -6.79
C GLY A 632 18.31 25.88 -5.31
N GLU A 633 17.37 25.50 -4.46
CA GLU A 633 17.58 25.37 -3.02
C GLU A 633 17.67 23.89 -2.63
N PHE A 634 18.56 23.57 -1.70
CA PHE A 634 18.83 22.19 -1.32
C PHE A 634 18.66 21.95 0.18
N PHE A 635 18.15 20.77 0.51
CA PHE A 635 17.84 20.35 1.87
C PHE A 635 18.35 18.93 2.13
N LEU A 636 18.64 18.61 3.38
CA LEU A 636 18.78 17.23 3.83
C LEU A 636 17.63 16.88 4.76
N ALA A 637 16.78 15.95 4.37
CA ALA A 637 15.87 15.26 5.28
C ALA A 637 16.67 14.16 5.99
N ASN A 638 17.03 14.36 7.26
CA ASN A 638 17.76 13.36 8.06
C ASN A 638 16.84 12.77 9.12
N TYR A 639 16.18 11.66 8.81
CA TYR A 639 15.39 10.87 9.77
C TYR A 639 16.07 9.57 10.19
N GLY A 640 17.37 9.43 9.88
CA GLY A 640 18.21 8.36 10.40
C GLY A 640 18.57 8.55 11.88
N LYS A 641 19.49 7.74 12.39
CA LYS A 641 19.81 7.65 13.83
C LYS A 641 20.84 8.66 14.33
N THR A 642 21.65 9.21 13.43
CA THR A 642 22.77 10.10 13.77
C THR A 642 22.70 11.43 13.03
N GLU A 643 23.32 12.45 13.61
CA GLU A 643 23.62 13.70 12.90
C GLU A 643 24.53 13.40 11.70
N LEU A 644 24.31 14.14 10.60
CA LEU A 644 25.20 14.16 9.45
C LEU A 644 25.76 15.57 9.26
N SER A 645 27.08 15.69 9.09
CA SER A 645 27.74 16.97 8.84
C SER A 645 28.81 16.77 7.77
N ALA A 646 28.39 16.94 6.52
CA ALA A 646 29.24 16.84 5.34
C ALA A 646 28.89 17.98 4.37
N PRO A 647 29.82 18.43 3.50
CA PRO A 647 29.50 19.35 2.42
C PRO A 647 28.41 18.77 1.50
N LEU A 648 27.58 19.64 0.94
CA LEU A 648 26.75 19.27 -0.20
C LEU A 648 27.59 19.38 -1.45
N GLU A 649 27.71 18.30 -2.20
CA GLU A 649 28.27 18.26 -3.55
C GLU A 649 27.11 18.20 -4.54
N TYR A 650 27.19 18.99 -5.61
CA TYR A 650 26.25 18.92 -6.71
C TYR A 650 26.98 18.83 -8.04
N THR A 651 26.45 18.03 -8.95
CA THR A 651 26.94 17.94 -10.33
C THR A 651 25.78 17.98 -11.30
N LEU A 652 25.92 18.72 -12.39
CA LEU A 652 25.02 18.70 -13.53
C LEU A 652 25.79 18.12 -14.73
N THR A 653 25.35 16.96 -15.20
CA THR A 653 26.11 16.18 -16.20
C THR A 653 25.25 15.78 -17.39
N GLY A 654 25.86 15.75 -18.57
CA GLY A 654 25.24 15.30 -19.82
C GLY A 654 26.22 15.40 -20.99
N PRO A 655 25.79 15.08 -22.23
CA PRO A 655 26.65 15.16 -23.40
C PRO A 655 27.29 16.55 -23.60
N GLY A 656 28.59 16.66 -23.34
CA GLY A 656 29.34 17.92 -23.45
C GLY A 656 29.10 18.91 -22.31
N VAL A 657 28.31 18.55 -21.30
CA VAL A 657 28.03 19.36 -20.11
C VAL A 657 28.59 18.68 -18.86
N SER A 658 29.46 19.38 -18.14
CA SER A 658 29.95 18.96 -16.83
C SER A 658 30.14 20.19 -15.96
N LEU A 659 29.18 20.40 -15.05
CA LEU A 659 29.26 21.42 -14.01
C LEU A 659 29.29 20.72 -12.66
N ALA A 660 30.11 21.24 -11.75
CA ALA A 660 30.21 20.74 -10.40
C ALA A 660 30.42 21.91 -9.44
N GLY A 661 29.92 21.77 -8.22
CA GLY A 661 30.16 22.71 -7.14
C GLY A 661 29.82 22.11 -5.79
N SER A 662 30.01 22.91 -4.74
CA SER A 662 29.74 22.48 -3.38
C SER A 662 29.24 23.61 -2.50
N LEU A 663 28.43 23.28 -1.50
CA LEU A 663 28.12 24.14 -0.36
C LEU A 663 28.83 23.62 0.90
N PRO A 664 29.28 24.50 1.81
CA PRO A 664 30.00 24.09 3.01
C PRO A 664 29.16 23.18 3.91
N ALA A 665 29.83 22.30 4.65
CA ALA A 665 29.19 21.40 5.60
C ALA A 665 28.34 22.16 6.64
N ARG A 666 27.20 21.58 6.98
CA ARG A 666 26.31 22.07 8.04
C ARG A 666 25.87 20.89 8.93
N PRO A 667 25.74 21.08 10.25
CA PRO A 667 25.14 20.08 11.12
C PRO A 667 23.69 19.84 10.72
N CYS A 668 23.37 18.61 10.33
CA CYS A 668 22.03 18.17 10.00
C CYS A 668 21.57 17.14 11.05
N PRO A 669 20.89 17.57 12.14
CA PRO A 669 20.54 16.69 13.24
C PRO A 669 19.56 15.60 12.82
N ALA A 670 19.57 14.47 13.54
CA ALA A 670 18.61 13.39 13.36
C ALA A 670 17.17 13.85 13.67
N GLY A 671 16.22 13.37 12.88
CA GLY A 671 14.78 13.63 12.99
C GLY A 671 14.31 14.97 12.40
N LYS A 672 15.11 15.63 11.56
CA LYS A 672 14.78 16.96 11.00
C LYS A 672 15.18 17.10 9.54
N ARG A 673 14.46 17.96 8.81
CA ARG A 673 14.89 18.55 7.54
C ARG A 673 15.75 19.77 7.80
N THR A 674 16.88 19.88 7.12
CA THR A 674 17.86 20.97 7.30
C THR A 674 18.15 21.67 5.96
N PRO A 675 17.99 23.00 5.87
CA PRO A 675 18.42 23.76 4.69
C PRO A 675 19.95 23.78 4.53
N LEU A 676 20.43 23.33 3.37
CA LEU A 676 21.85 23.30 3.02
C LEU A 676 22.29 24.61 2.34
N GLY A 677 21.37 25.25 1.61
CA GLY A 677 21.56 26.55 0.97
C GLY A 677 21.08 26.55 -0.49
N ALA A 678 21.21 27.71 -1.12
CA ALA A 678 20.84 27.94 -2.51
C ALA A 678 22.07 28.08 -3.40
N VAL A 679 21.95 27.68 -4.66
CA VAL A 679 22.94 27.91 -5.70
C VAL A 679 22.30 28.63 -6.88
N THR A 680 23.04 29.57 -7.46
CA THR A 680 22.65 30.23 -8.71
C THR A 680 23.84 30.22 -9.66
N PHE A 681 23.61 29.75 -10.89
CA PHE A 681 24.62 29.79 -11.96
C PHE A 681 23.95 29.86 -13.32
N GLN A 682 24.72 30.24 -14.34
CA GLN A 682 24.24 30.27 -15.71
C GLN A 682 24.27 28.85 -16.30
N LEU A 683 23.17 28.39 -16.89
CA LEU A 683 23.17 27.15 -17.66
C LEU A 683 24.00 27.32 -18.93
N PRO A 684 24.67 26.25 -19.41
CA PRO A 684 25.46 26.35 -20.63
C PRO A 684 24.54 26.65 -21.82
N ALA A 685 25.07 27.41 -22.79
CA ALA A 685 24.46 27.49 -24.10
C ALA A 685 24.60 26.12 -24.78
N LEU A 686 23.54 25.66 -25.44
CA LEU A 686 23.52 24.41 -26.17
C LEU A 686 23.02 24.62 -27.59
N GLU A 687 23.63 23.90 -28.52
CA GLU A 687 23.15 23.84 -29.91
C GLU A 687 22.08 22.76 -30.11
N GLN A 688 22.06 21.74 -29.26
CA GLN A 688 21.11 20.61 -29.34
C GLN A 688 20.43 20.38 -27.99
N ALA A 689 19.15 20.01 -28.02
CA ALA A 689 18.40 19.64 -26.83
C ALA A 689 18.98 18.36 -26.20
N GLN A 690 19.03 18.31 -24.88
CA GLN A 690 19.54 17.13 -24.17
C GLN A 690 18.92 16.98 -22.77
N ARG A 691 18.91 15.74 -22.28
CA ARG A 691 18.64 15.41 -20.88
C ARG A 691 19.95 15.53 -20.10
N LEU A 692 19.90 16.24 -18.98
CA LEU A 692 20.97 16.37 -18.00
C LEU A 692 20.57 15.67 -16.70
N GLU A 693 21.56 15.23 -15.94
CA GLU A 693 21.38 14.68 -14.61
C GLU A 693 21.97 15.63 -13.56
N LEU A 694 21.10 16.13 -12.68
CA LEU A 694 21.49 16.83 -11.47
C LEU A 694 21.64 15.80 -10.35
N ARG A 695 22.88 15.50 -9.95
CA ARG A 695 23.19 14.67 -8.77
C ARG A 695 23.52 15.57 -7.60
N LEU A 696 22.94 15.25 -6.44
CA LEU A 696 23.20 15.88 -5.14
C LEU A 696 23.75 14.82 -4.18
N ALA A 697 24.77 15.16 -3.40
CA ALA A 697 25.34 14.25 -2.41
C ALA A 697 25.77 14.98 -1.13
N VAL A 698 25.45 14.40 0.03
CA VAL A 698 25.92 14.81 1.35
C VAL A 698 26.48 13.57 2.04
N GLY A 699 27.81 13.42 2.04
CA GLY A 699 28.45 12.18 2.50
C GLY A 699 28.02 10.99 1.64
N GLU A 700 27.40 9.98 2.26
CA GLU A 700 26.89 8.77 1.59
C GLU A 700 25.42 8.90 1.12
N VAL A 701 24.75 10.01 1.44
CA VAL A 701 23.36 10.24 1.04
C VAL A 701 23.35 10.98 -0.28
N GLU A 702 22.68 10.43 -1.28
CA GLU A 702 22.57 11.05 -2.60
C GLU A 702 21.13 11.02 -3.15
N ASN A 703 20.87 11.92 -4.08
CA ASN A 703 19.64 11.93 -4.88
C ASN A 703 19.93 12.50 -6.28
N THR A 704 19.16 12.09 -7.28
CA THR A 704 19.34 12.52 -8.68
C THR A 704 18.05 13.00 -9.30
N TYR A 705 18.13 14.06 -10.09
CA TYR A 705 16.99 14.67 -10.79
C TYR A 705 17.27 14.75 -12.30
N PRO A 706 16.38 14.21 -13.15
CA PRO A 706 16.48 14.41 -14.59
C PRO A 706 16.04 15.84 -14.94
N LEU A 707 16.87 16.60 -15.65
CA LEU A 707 16.53 17.92 -16.15
C LEU A 707 16.55 17.91 -17.68
N TRP A 708 15.57 18.51 -18.33
CA TRP A 708 15.54 18.62 -19.80
C TRP A 708 15.90 20.03 -20.21
N MET A 709 16.90 20.17 -21.09
CA MET A 709 17.36 21.47 -21.54
C MET A 709 17.20 21.61 -23.06
N TYR A 710 16.57 22.72 -23.47
CA TYR A 710 16.22 22.99 -24.86
C TYR A 710 16.87 24.30 -25.34
N PRO A 711 17.49 24.34 -26.54
CA PRO A 711 17.89 25.59 -27.16
C PRO A 711 16.69 26.53 -27.35
N PRO A 712 16.89 27.85 -27.29
CA PRO A 712 15.84 28.78 -27.68
C PRO A 712 15.48 28.57 -29.16
N VAL A 713 14.23 28.19 -29.41
CA VAL A 713 13.69 28.00 -30.77
C VAL A 713 12.40 28.80 -30.95
N GLU A 714 12.21 29.30 -32.17
CA GLU A 714 10.94 29.84 -32.67
C GLU A 714 10.44 28.87 -33.74
N PRO A 715 9.54 27.94 -33.42
CA PRO A 715 9.01 27.00 -34.40
C PRO A 715 8.31 27.75 -35.53
N ARG A 716 8.67 27.46 -36.79
CA ARG A 716 8.02 28.02 -37.98
C ARG A 716 7.65 26.89 -38.90
N CYS A 717 6.37 26.81 -39.25
CA CYS A 717 5.87 25.82 -40.20
C CYS A 717 6.60 25.99 -41.55
N PRO A 718 7.20 24.93 -42.10
CA PRO A 718 7.89 24.98 -43.39
C PRO A 718 6.93 25.37 -44.52
N ALA A 719 7.42 26.12 -45.51
CA ALA A 719 6.61 26.51 -46.67
C ALA A 719 6.14 25.30 -47.52
N SER A 720 6.82 24.16 -47.39
CA SER A 720 6.49 22.90 -48.04
C SER A 720 5.33 22.14 -47.36
N VAL A 721 4.88 22.59 -46.18
CA VAL A 721 3.88 21.94 -45.34
C VAL A 721 2.63 22.80 -45.24
N TYR A 722 1.46 22.19 -45.43
CA TYR A 722 0.19 22.81 -45.08
C TYR A 722 -0.20 22.42 -43.65
N GLU A 723 0.00 23.34 -42.71
CA GLU A 723 -0.51 23.20 -41.34
C GLU A 723 -1.97 23.64 -41.27
N THR A 724 -2.81 22.81 -40.65
CA THR A 724 -4.21 23.11 -40.44
C THR A 724 -4.71 22.57 -39.10
N ARG A 725 -5.74 23.24 -38.55
CA ARG A 725 -6.43 22.89 -37.30
C ARG A 725 -7.64 21.96 -37.51
N SER A 726 -8.03 21.69 -38.75
CA SER A 726 -9.08 20.72 -39.10
C SER A 726 -8.80 20.08 -40.45
N PHE A 727 -9.43 18.93 -40.75
CA PHE A 727 -9.25 18.24 -42.01
C PHE A 727 -10.11 18.86 -43.13
N ASP A 728 -9.76 20.10 -43.46
CA ASP A 728 -10.46 20.97 -44.39
C ASP A 728 -10.29 20.58 -45.89
N GLU A 729 -11.03 21.25 -46.77
CA GLU A 729 -10.98 21.01 -48.22
C GLU A 729 -9.60 21.31 -48.81
N LYS A 730 -8.84 22.25 -48.24
CA LYS A 730 -7.49 22.57 -48.70
C LYS A 730 -6.52 21.44 -48.35
N ALA A 731 -6.66 20.80 -47.20
CA ALA A 731 -5.88 19.62 -46.82
C ALA A 731 -6.08 18.49 -47.82
N ARG A 732 -7.33 18.24 -48.23
CA ARG A 732 -7.66 17.23 -49.26
C ARG A 732 -6.98 17.54 -50.60
N GLN A 733 -7.02 18.80 -51.02
CA GLN A 733 -6.39 19.24 -52.27
C GLN A 733 -4.86 19.10 -52.23
N VAL A 734 -4.22 19.48 -51.12
CA VAL A 734 -2.78 19.34 -50.93
C VAL A 734 -2.36 17.87 -50.99
N LEU A 735 -3.09 16.98 -50.31
CA LEU A 735 -2.83 15.54 -50.33
C LEU A 735 -3.02 14.94 -51.73
N ALA A 736 -4.10 15.29 -52.43
CA ALA A 736 -4.37 14.84 -53.81
C ALA A 736 -3.25 15.21 -54.81
N GLN A 737 -2.49 16.27 -54.52
CA GLN A 737 -1.36 16.73 -55.33
C GLN A 737 -0.01 16.15 -54.88
N GLY A 738 0.00 15.21 -53.93
CA GLY A 738 1.22 14.62 -53.38
C GLY A 738 1.94 15.47 -52.33
N GLY A 739 1.27 16.49 -51.78
CA GLY A 739 1.84 17.41 -50.79
C GLY A 739 1.89 16.85 -49.36
N LYS A 740 2.38 17.69 -48.44
CA LYS A 740 2.56 17.40 -47.01
C LYS A 740 1.53 18.17 -46.17
N VAL A 741 0.82 17.50 -45.27
CA VAL A 741 -0.13 18.12 -44.34
C VAL A 741 0.29 17.88 -42.89
N PHE A 742 0.24 18.92 -42.06
CA PHE A 742 0.29 18.79 -40.60
C PHE A 742 -1.10 19.10 -40.03
N LEU A 743 -1.77 18.09 -39.50
CA LEU A 743 -3.08 18.22 -38.87
C LEU A 743 -2.90 18.30 -37.36
N ALA A 744 -3.16 19.47 -36.79
CA ALA A 744 -2.98 19.75 -35.37
C ALA A 744 -4.19 20.55 -34.84
N PRO A 745 -5.32 19.88 -34.56
CA PRO A 745 -6.48 20.54 -33.98
C PRO A 745 -6.19 21.06 -32.56
N PRO A 746 -6.95 22.08 -32.10
CA PRO A 746 -7.02 22.41 -30.68
C PRO A 746 -7.34 21.16 -29.84
N ALA A 747 -6.68 21.02 -28.69
CA ALA A 747 -6.84 19.86 -27.82
C ALA A 747 -8.10 19.96 -26.94
N ASP A 748 -9.26 20.11 -27.56
CA ASP A 748 -10.56 20.16 -26.89
C ASP A 748 -11.57 19.20 -27.55
N LYS A 749 -12.67 18.94 -26.84
CA LYS A 749 -13.70 17.99 -27.29
C LYS A 749 -14.48 18.48 -28.51
N GLU A 750 -14.53 19.78 -28.75
CA GLU A 750 -15.25 20.37 -29.89
C GLU A 750 -14.50 20.08 -31.20
N HIS A 751 -13.19 20.28 -31.21
CA HIS A 751 -12.33 20.06 -32.37
C HIS A 751 -11.85 18.61 -32.52
N MET A 752 -11.87 17.84 -31.43
CA MET A 752 -11.52 16.41 -31.42
C MET A 752 -12.67 15.56 -30.86
N PRO A 753 -13.79 15.39 -31.58
CA PRO A 753 -14.96 14.69 -31.06
C PRO A 753 -14.72 13.20 -30.77
N GLN A 754 -13.76 12.57 -31.47
CA GLN A 754 -13.34 11.18 -31.27
C GLN A 754 -12.07 11.09 -30.41
N SER A 755 -12.14 11.60 -29.18
CA SER A 755 -11.01 11.63 -28.26
C SER A 755 -11.41 11.54 -26.79
N ILE A 756 -10.46 11.21 -25.92
CA ILE A 756 -10.59 11.31 -24.46
C ILE A 756 -9.61 12.35 -23.89
N GLY A 757 -9.97 13.02 -22.79
CA GLY A 757 -9.04 13.80 -21.99
C GLY A 757 -8.02 12.89 -21.31
N THR A 758 -6.74 13.26 -21.38
CA THR A 758 -5.64 12.53 -20.76
C THR A 758 -5.04 13.34 -19.61
N GLN A 759 -4.31 12.65 -18.74
CA GLN A 759 -3.64 13.25 -17.59
C GLN A 759 -2.21 12.73 -17.49
N PHE A 760 -1.42 13.28 -16.56
CA PHE A 760 0.00 12.92 -16.47
C PHE A 760 0.21 11.53 -15.88
N THR A 761 -0.55 11.18 -14.85
CA THR A 761 -0.46 9.87 -14.16
C THR A 761 -1.24 8.79 -14.90
N THR A 762 -0.98 7.53 -14.56
CA THR A 762 -1.90 6.44 -14.91
C THR A 762 -3.24 6.59 -14.17
N ASP A 763 -4.22 5.76 -14.53
CA ASP A 763 -5.50 5.69 -13.84
C ASP A 763 -5.30 5.43 -12.33
N PHE A 764 -6.14 6.07 -11.53
CA PHE A 764 -6.15 5.92 -10.09
C PHE A 764 -6.80 4.59 -9.70
N TRP A 765 -6.03 3.75 -9.01
CA TRP A 765 -6.45 2.49 -8.41
C TRP A 765 -6.99 1.46 -9.42
N SER A 766 -8.25 1.59 -9.83
CA SER A 766 -8.89 0.81 -10.89
C SER A 766 -10.14 1.55 -11.38
N VAL A 767 -10.34 1.56 -12.70
CA VAL A 767 -11.58 2.06 -13.31
C VAL A 767 -12.80 1.20 -13.00
N GLY A 768 -12.62 -0.02 -12.47
CA GLY A 768 -13.71 -0.86 -11.97
C GLY A 768 -14.38 -0.28 -10.73
N THR A 769 -13.62 0.43 -9.89
CA THR A 769 -14.11 1.10 -8.67
C THR A 769 -14.35 2.59 -8.89
N PHE A 770 -13.48 3.26 -9.65
CA PHE A 770 -13.59 4.70 -9.93
C PHE A 770 -13.81 4.97 -11.42
N PRO A 771 -15.03 4.74 -11.96
CA PRO A 771 -15.31 4.87 -13.39
C PRO A 771 -15.43 6.33 -13.87
N ALA A 772 -15.52 7.29 -12.94
CA ALA A 772 -15.74 8.72 -13.26
C ALA A 772 -14.48 9.46 -13.74
N GLN A 773 -13.29 8.85 -13.62
CA GLN A 773 -12.05 9.45 -14.07
C GLN A 773 -11.94 9.43 -15.61
N GLU A 774 -11.65 10.60 -16.19
CA GLU A 774 -11.12 10.65 -17.55
C GLU A 774 -9.62 10.35 -17.46
N GLY A 775 -9.13 9.35 -18.19
CA GLY A 775 -7.77 8.89 -17.98
C GLY A 775 -7.23 7.97 -19.05
N SER A 776 -5.93 7.71 -18.90
CA SER A 776 -5.08 6.88 -19.72
C SER A 776 -4.01 6.25 -18.83
N MET A 777 -3.24 5.34 -19.39
CA MET A 777 -2.12 4.69 -18.71
C MET A 777 -0.78 5.37 -19.05
N GLY A 778 -0.81 6.61 -19.57
CA GLY A 778 0.38 7.30 -20.07
C GLY A 778 0.80 6.85 -21.47
N GLN A 779 2.04 7.18 -21.85
CA GLN A 779 2.51 7.11 -23.23
C GLN A 779 3.56 6.01 -23.44
N LEU A 780 3.45 5.30 -24.57
CA LEU A 780 4.57 4.54 -25.15
C LEU A 780 5.13 5.31 -26.35
N ILE A 781 6.41 5.65 -26.27
CA ILE A 781 7.09 6.54 -27.23
C ILE A 781 8.11 5.74 -28.06
N ASP A 782 8.04 5.87 -29.39
CA ASP A 782 9.03 5.32 -30.30
C ASP A 782 10.29 6.20 -30.34
N THR A 783 11.17 6.05 -29.36
CA THR A 783 12.40 6.84 -29.20
C THR A 783 13.36 6.76 -30.39
N GLN A 784 13.19 5.78 -31.29
CA GLN A 784 14.02 5.62 -32.49
C GLN A 784 13.53 6.47 -33.66
N HIS A 785 12.33 7.05 -33.58
CA HIS A 785 11.74 7.85 -34.64
C HIS A 785 12.57 9.13 -34.88
N PRO A 786 12.80 9.56 -36.15
CA PRO A 786 13.63 10.73 -36.46
C PRO A 786 13.24 12.04 -35.76
N ILE A 787 11.96 12.21 -35.40
CA ILE A 787 11.44 13.34 -34.62
C ILE A 787 12.18 13.50 -33.27
N PHE A 788 12.68 12.42 -32.68
CA PHE A 788 13.33 12.50 -31.36
C PHE A 788 14.83 12.74 -31.43
N GLN A 789 15.42 12.90 -32.63
CA GLN A 789 16.83 13.30 -32.77
C GLN A 789 17.11 14.69 -32.18
N SER A 790 16.16 15.61 -32.30
CA SER A 790 16.24 16.97 -31.75
C SER A 790 15.38 17.17 -30.49
N PHE A 791 14.79 16.10 -29.94
CA PHE A 791 13.96 16.13 -28.74
C PHE A 791 14.29 14.93 -27.84
N PRO A 792 15.16 15.10 -26.81
CA PRO A 792 15.56 14.01 -25.94
C PRO A 792 14.37 13.46 -25.16
N THR A 793 14.10 12.17 -25.30
CA THR A 793 13.00 11.50 -24.62
C THR A 793 13.34 10.07 -24.25
N GLU A 794 12.57 9.52 -23.34
CA GLU A 794 12.54 8.11 -22.97
C GLU A 794 11.34 7.43 -23.64
N TYR A 795 11.24 6.10 -23.51
CA TYR A 795 10.19 5.30 -24.13
C TYR A 795 8.84 5.39 -23.40
N HIS A 796 8.80 6.06 -22.25
CA HIS A 796 7.63 6.25 -21.40
C HIS A 796 7.42 7.74 -21.09
N THR A 797 6.23 8.09 -20.59
CA THR A 797 5.94 9.44 -20.09
C THR A 797 6.91 9.84 -18.97
N ASN A 798 7.45 11.05 -19.03
CA ASN A 798 8.27 11.65 -17.96
C ASN A 798 7.99 13.17 -17.88
N TRP A 799 8.56 13.90 -16.93
CA TRP A 799 8.15 15.27 -16.56
C TRP A 799 8.13 16.28 -17.71
N GLN A 800 9.02 16.14 -18.71
CA GLN A 800 9.02 16.99 -19.91
C GLN A 800 7.80 16.78 -20.80
N TRP A 801 7.09 15.66 -20.68
CA TRP A 801 5.85 15.40 -21.40
C TRP A 801 4.63 16.01 -20.72
N TRP A 802 4.73 16.47 -19.46
CA TRP A 802 3.57 16.89 -18.68
C TRP A 802 2.60 17.84 -19.42
N PRO A 803 3.05 18.88 -20.14
CA PRO A 803 2.13 19.74 -20.89
C PRO A 803 1.38 19.01 -22.00
N MET A 804 2.04 18.09 -22.71
CA MET A 804 1.49 17.36 -23.85
C MET A 804 0.69 16.12 -23.44
N ALA A 805 1.13 15.39 -22.43
CA ALA A 805 0.46 14.22 -21.87
C ALA A 805 -0.88 14.59 -21.22
N SER A 806 -1.02 15.82 -20.70
CA SER A 806 -2.24 16.31 -20.06
C SER A 806 -3.29 16.90 -21.02
N GLN A 807 -3.25 16.52 -22.30
CA GLN A 807 -4.11 17.04 -23.35
C GLN A 807 -5.24 16.06 -23.68
N ARG A 808 -5.35 15.64 -24.94
CA ARG A 808 -6.33 14.66 -25.42
C ARG A 808 -5.65 13.64 -26.30
N ALA A 809 -6.16 12.41 -26.30
CA ALA A 809 -5.73 11.36 -27.22
C ALA A 809 -6.86 10.97 -28.16
N PHE A 810 -6.54 10.81 -29.45
CA PHE A 810 -7.50 10.31 -30.42
C PHE A 810 -7.88 8.87 -30.09
N VAL A 811 -9.17 8.55 -30.17
CA VAL A 811 -9.67 7.19 -30.12
C VAL A 811 -9.84 6.70 -31.55
N LEU A 812 -9.01 5.75 -31.95
CA LEU A 812 -8.91 5.26 -33.32
C LEU A 812 -9.82 4.03 -33.51
N PRO A 813 -10.35 3.80 -34.72
CA PRO A 813 -11.22 2.66 -35.00
C PRO A 813 -10.50 1.30 -34.94
N ARG A 814 -9.17 1.31 -34.98
CA ARG A 814 -8.28 0.14 -34.85
C ARG A 814 -6.88 0.59 -34.45
N THR A 815 -6.07 -0.33 -33.93
CA THR A 815 -4.65 -0.11 -33.69
C THR A 815 -3.93 0.25 -34.99
N ILE A 816 -3.07 1.28 -34.93
CA ILE A 816 -2.21 1.75 -36.02
C ILE A 816 -0.76 1.84 -35.54
N GLN A 817 0.18 2.07 -36.44
CA GLN A 817 1.54 2.43 -36.04
C GLN A 817 1.56 3.88 -35.56
N ALA A 818 1.81 4.11 -34.27
CA ALA A 818 1.91 5.45 -33.68
C ALA A 818 3.36 5.75 -33.28
N ILE A 819 3.71 7.03 -33.35
CA ILE A 819 5.00 7.55 -32.86
C ILE A 819 4.92 7.77 -31.34
N VAL A 820 3.78 8.32 -30.88
CA VAL A 820 3.41 8.41 -29.47
C VAL A 820 2.05 7.75 -29.31
N THR A 821 2.08 6.54 -28.74
CA THR A 821 0.88 5.79 -28.38
C THR A 821 0.40 6.28 -27.02
N GLU A 822 -0.89 6.56 -26.90
CA GLU A 822 -1.51 6.75 -25.58
C GLU A 822 -2.07 5.39 -25.16
N MET A 823 -1.61 4.85 -24.03
CA MET A 823 -2.04 3.56 -23.55
C MET A 823 -3.38 3.70 -22.83
N ASP A 824 -4.27 2.73 -23.01
CA ASP A 824 -5.56 2.67 -22.32
C ASP A 824 -5.54 1.60 -21.24
N CYS A 825 -6.41 1.71 -20.24
CA CYS A 825 -6.52 0.71 -19.19
C CYS A 825 -7.07 -0.63 -19.74
N TYR A 826 -6.80 -1.72 -19.02
CA TYR A 826 -7.18 -3.07 -19.48
C TYR A 826 -8.71 -3.24 -19.61
N ALA A 827 -9.50 -2.47 -18.85
CA ALA A 827 -10.95 -2.53 -18.88
C ALA A 827 -11.53 -2.06 -20.22
N TYR A 828 -10.85 -1.15 -20.93
CA TYR A 828 -11.32 -0.60 -22.21
C TYR A 828 -10.46 -1.00 -23.41
N LEU A 829 -9.12 -0.89 -23.33
CA LEU A 829 -8.17 -1.16 -24.44
C LEU A 829 -8.54 -0.44 -25.75
N ARG A 830 -9.01 0.80 -25.67
CA ARG A 830 -9.26 1.66 -26.83
C ARG A 830 -7.94 1.88 -27.56
N PRO A 831 -7.90 1.75 -28.90
CA PRO A 831 -6.72 2.13 -29.66
C PRO A 831 -6.55 3.65 -29.60
N MET A 832 -5.52 4.15 -28.89
CA MET A 832 -5.32 5.58 -28.70
C MET A 832 -3.91 6.03 -29.11
N ALA A 833 -3.83 7.24 -29.66
CA ALA A 833 -2.56 7.85 -30.08
C ALA A 833 -2.60 9.36 -29.95
N GLN A 834 -1.43 9.95 -29.69
CA GLN A 834 -1.25 11.41 -29.69
C GLN A 834 -0.41 11.94 -30.85
N LEU A 835 0.43 11.09 -31.45
CA LEU A 835 1.24 11.45 -32.61
C LEU A 835 1.40 10.25 -33.54
N PHE A 836 1.02 10.41 -34.82
CA PHE A 836 1.17 9.39 -35.84
C PHE A 836 1.22 10.01 -37.24
N GLU A 837 1.73 9.25 -38.21
CA GLU A 837 1.90 9.67 -39.60
C GLU A 837 1.39 8.64 -40.59
N ALA A 838 0.96 9.06 -41.78
CA ALA A 838 0.52 8.14 -42.82
C ALA A 838 0.67 8.73 -44.23
N ARG A 839 0.69 7.84 -45.22
CA ARG A 839 0.28 8.19 -46.59
C ARG A 839 -1.23 8.36 -46.62
N CYS A 840 -1.71 9.40 -47.29
CA CYS A 840 -3.13 9.72 -47.39
C CYS A 840 -3.43 10.46 -48.69
N GLY A 841 -4.41 9.99 -49.45
CA GLY A 841 -4.94 10.71 -50.62
C GLY A 841 -3.92 11.04 -51.72
N GLY A 842 -2.80 10.31 -51.81
CA GLY A 842 -1.72 10.57 -52.77
C GLY A 842 -0.53 11.35 -52.20
N GLY A 843 -0.68 11.95 -51.01
CA GLY A 843 0.36 12.68 -50.28
C GLY A 843 0.68 12.05 -48.93
N VAL A 844 1.22 12.85 -48.01
CA VAL A 844 1.60 12.42 -46.65
C VAL A 844 1.07 13.38 -45.59
N ILE A 845 0.69 12.82 -44.44
CA ILE A 845 0.10 13.56 -43.32
C ILE A 845 0.75 13.16 -42.00
N LEU A 846 1.05 14.16 -41.18
CA LEU A 846 1.41 14.01 -39.77
C LEU A 846 0.25 14.56 -38.93
N VAL A 847 -0.13 13.85 -37.87
CA VAL A 847 -1.26 14.21 -37.01
C VAL A 847 -0.81 14.29 -35.57
N SER A 848 -1.12 15.39 -34.88
CA SER A 848 -0.86 15.58 -33.45
C SER A 848 -2.12 16.02 -32.71
N SER A 849 -2.39 15.40 -31.56
CA SER A 849 -3.47 15.80 -30.64
C SER A 849 -2.99 16.60 -29.42
N MET A 850 -1.70 16.91 -29.36
CA MET A 850 -1.06 17.49 -28.17
C MET A 850 -1.29 19.01 -28.03
N GLY A 851 -2.05 19.64 -28.92
CA GLY A 851 -2.32 21.08 -28.86
C GLY A 851 -1.08 21.96 -28.84
N LEU A 852 0.03 21.54 -29.46
CA LEU A 852 1.35 22.15 -29.30
C LEU A 852 1.36 23.65 -29.58
N GLN A 853 0.58 24.10 -30.57
CA GLN A 853 0.44 25.50 -30.97
C GLN A 853 -0.07 26.39 -29.83
N ASP A 854 -0.81 25.82 -28.87
CA ASP A 854 -1.41 26.53 -27.74
C ASP A 854 -0.57 26.34 -26.44
N LEU A 855 0.57 25.65 -26.51
CA LEU A 855 1.49 25.35 -25.40
C LEU A 855 2.84 26.09 -25.47
N GLN A 856 2.94 27.13 -26.30
CA GLN A 856 4.21 27.81 -26.61
C GLN A 856 4.89 28.52 -25.43
N GLN A 857 4.24 28.64 -24.27
CA GLN A 857 4.88 29.08 -23.03
C GLN A 857 5.93 28.07 -22.52
N TYR A 858 5.77 26.78 -22.81
CA TYR A 858 6.64 25.72 -22.33
C TYR A 858 7.81 25.46 -23.31
N PRO A 859 9.07 25.44 -22.86
CA PRO A 859 10.22 25.21 -23.75
C PRO A 859 10.19 23.84 -24.42
N GLU A 860 9.74 22.80 -23.73
CA GLU A 860 9.55 21.45 -24.27
C GLU A 860 8.55 21.40 -25.42
N ALA A 861 7.43 22.14 -25.34
CA ALA A 861 6.42 22.16 -26.39
C ALA A 861 6.91 22.90 -27.64
N ARG A 862 7.67 24.00 -27.44
CA ARG A 862 8.36 24.69 -28.54
C ARG A 862 9.38 23.77 -29.21
N ALA A 863 10.20 23.07 -28.42
CA ALA A 863 11.22 22.16 -28.92
C ALA A 863 10.61 21.00 -29.70
N LEU A 864 9.55 20.38 -29.19
CA LEU A 864 8.87 19.29 -29.88
C LEU A 864 8.27 19.79 -31.20
N LEU A 865 7.53 20.91 -31.21
CA LEU A 865 6.97 21.49 -32.42
C LEU A 865 8.05 21.83 -33.47
N HIS A 866 9.18 22.39 -33.03
CA HIS A 866 10.33 22.64 -33.90
C HIS A 866 10.86 21.35 -34.52
N SER A 867 10.97 20.28 -33.72
CA SER A 867 11.43 18.97 -34.19
C SER A 867 10.47 18.34 -35.21
N LEU A 868 9.16 18.47 -35.00
CA LEU A 868 8.14 18.02 -35.97
C LEU A 868 8.31 18.75 -37.31
N TYR A 869 8.49 20.07 -37.29
CA TYR A 869 8.71 20.85 -38.51
C TYR A 869 10.01 20.47 -39.23
N GLN A 870 11.12 20.28 -38.51
CA GLN A 870 12.38 19.81 -39.09
C GLN A 870 12.22 18.45 -39.77
N TYR A 871 11.55 17.52 -39.10
CA TYR A 871 11.25 16.21 -39.64
C TYR A 871 10.42 16.30 -40.92
N MET A 872 9.31 17.05 -40.89
CA MET A 872 8.42 17.21 -42.04
C MET A 872 9.08 17.88 -43.24
N ASP A 873 10.08 18.76 -43.03
CA ASP A 873 10.84 19.39 -44.11
C ASP A 873 11.98 18.51 -44.67
N SER A 874 12.27 17.39 -44.01
CA SER A 874 13.34 16.45 -44.41
C SER A 874 12.87 15.36 -45.38
N GLU A 875 13.84 14.65 -45.97
CA GLU A 875 13.59 13.42 -46.75
C GLU A 875 13.19 12.23 -45.87
N SER A 876 13.43 12.31 -44.56
CA SER A 876 13.06 11.24 -43.62
C SER A 876 11.56 11.16 -43.37
N PHE A 877 10.78 12.21 -43.72
CA PHE A 877 9.32 12.16 -43.65
C PHE A 877 8.75 11.30 -44.79
N ALA A 878 8.80 10.00 -44.58
CA ALA A 878 8.43 8.96 -45.53
C ALA A 878 7.57 7.87 -44.85
N PRO A 879 6.32 8.21 -44.45
CA PRO A 879 5.46 7.28 -43.75
C PRO A 879 5.19 6.01 -44.55
N GLN A 880 5.22 4.87 -43.85
CA GLN A 880 5.04 3.54 -44.46
C GLN A 880 3.57 3.08 -44.45
N GLN A 881 2.84 3.41 -43.38
CA GLN A 881 1.42 3.07 -43.27
C GLN A 881 0.55 4.01 -44.12
N GLU A 882 -0.59 3.50 -44.56
CA GLU A 882 -1.54 4.24 -45.39
C GLU A 882 -2.91 4.23 -44.72
N LEU A 883 -3.51 5.43 -44.59
CA LEU A 883 -4.77 5.64 -43.90
C LEU A 883 -5.72 6.46 -44.77
N PRO A 884 -7.04 6.17 -44.72
CA PRO A 884 -8.02 6.81 -45.58
C PRO A 884 -8.32 8.26 -45.15
N PRO A 885 -8.58 9.19 -46.09
CA PRO A 885 -8.98 10.58 -45.78
C PRO A 885 -10.18 10.69 -44.83
N GLU A 886 -11.10 9.73 -44.87
CA GLU A 886 -12.30 9.68 -44.04
C GLU A 886 -11.97 9.55 -42.54
N LEU A 887 -10.86 8.89 -42.20
CA LEU A 887 -10.40 8.79 -40.81
C LEU A 887 -10.03 10.18 -40.28
N PHE A 888 -9.23 10.95 -41.01
CA PHE A 888 -8.79 12.27 -40.55
C PHE A 888 -9.97 13.25 -40.43
N ALA A 889 -10.95 13.14 -41.32
CA ALA A 889 -12.20 13.90 -41.25
C ALA A 889 -13.05 13.56 -40.02
N SER A 890 -12.99 12.32 -39.51
CA SER A 890 -13.73 11.95 -38.29
C SER A 890 -13.00 12.36 -37.02
N LEU A 891 -11.66 12.38 -37.06
CA LEU A 891 -10.83 12.76 -35.92
C LEU A 891 -10.83 14.28 -35.68
N ALA A 892 -10.77 15.08 -36.75
CA ALA A 892 -10.71 16.54 -36.69
C ALA A 892 -11.55 17.18 -37.82
N PRO A 893 -12.89 17.24 -37.66
CA PRO A 893 -13.83 17.66 -38.71
C PRO A 893 -13.76 19.12 -39.13
#